data_AF-A0A671R3Z7-F1
#
_entry.id   AF-A0A671R3Z7-F1
#
_cell.length_a   1.000
_cell.length_b   1.000
_cell.length_c   1.000
_cell.angle_alpha   90.00
_cell.angle_beta   90.00
_cell.angle_gamma   90.00
#
_symmetry.space_group_name_H-M   'P 1'
#
loop_
_entity.id
_entity.type
_entity.pdbx_description
1 polymer ?
#
loop_
_entity_poly.entity_id
_entity_poly.type
_entity_poly.pdbx_seq_one_letter_code
_entity_poly.pdbx_strand_id
1 'polypeptide(L)'
;NLPAWKKIPKRGGHLDSPSKDDHVPVHTLVLVLVLSVCTRFYKITEPPHVCWDETHFGKMGSYYINRTFFFDVHPPLGKMLIGLAGYLTGYDGTFPFIKPGDKYEHHNYWGMRAFCAALGSCLPPFAFLIVLELSHSTPAALIAASLLIFDTGCITLSQYILLDPILMFFIMGSVLCMVRFNTQRLRPFSFSWWFWLLLTGFCLSGSLGVKFVGLFVILLVGINTAFDLWRLLGDLSLSLVDFGKHLLARVFGLIMLPLFLYTTIFAVHFVVLNRSGPGDGFFSSSFQSRLIGNNLHNASMPEYLAYGSVITVKNLRIAGGYLHSHWHLYPEGVGAHQQQVTGYLHKDYNNLWLVKRPDNSDDLTGPPELVRHGDIIKLEHKETTRNLHSHFHEAPLTKKHLQVTGYGINGSGDMNDLWQVEVCGGKKGDPVKVLRSKVRFLHRSTGCVLCSSGKTLPKWGWEQVEVTCSPYVKETPSTQWNIEDLINPKLPNISLSVLKPTFLEIIWESHIVMIRGNSGLKPKDNEMHSKPWHWPINYQGLRFSGVNETEYRVYLLGNPVIWWLNLLSLALFVLMLTVASLGGGMLLLGWLLHYLPFYIMGRILYYHHYFPAMLFSSMLTGTTANQITKFSISACFSFYLFHPLSYGMRGPLAHDPASFMAGLRWMESWEF
;
A
#
# COMPACT_ATOMS: atom_id res chain seq x y z
N ASN A 1 -9.47 -44.71 3.22
CA ASN A 1 -8.77 -44.82 1.91
C ASN A 1 -8.22 -43.46 1.52
N LEU A 2 -7.02 -43.17 2.04
CA LEU A 2 -6.22 -41.95 1.81
C LEU A 2 -5.33 -42.15 0.56
N PRO A 3 -5.05 -41.11 -0.23
CA PRO A 3 -4.27 -41.26 -1.45
C PRO A 3 -2.80 -41.51 -1.11
N ALA A 4 -2.36 -42.74 -1.38
CA ALA A 4 -0.97 -43.15 -1.38
C ALA A 4 -0.24 -42.45 -2.54
N TRP A 5 0.54 -41.42 -2.23
CA TRP A 5 1.64 -41.02 -3.07
C TRP A 5 2.59 -42.21 -3.14
N LYS A 6 2.84 -42.71 -4.36
CA LYS A 6 3.62 -43.91 -4.66
C LYS A 6 4.81 -44.09 -3.73
N LYS A 7 4.90 -45.28 -3.12
CA LYS A 7 6.14 -45.84 -2.54
C LYS A 7 7.28 -45.63 -3.54
N ILE A 8 8.26 -44.82 -3.16
CA ILE A 8 9.60 -44.88 -3.71
C ILE A 8 10.15 -46.27 -3.32
N PRO A 9 10.72 -47.05 -4.24
CA PRO A 9 11.16 -48.41 -3.91
C PRO A 9 12.25 -48.34 -2.84
N LYS A 10 12.07 -49.11 -1.75
CA LYS A 10 13.13 -49.44 -0.81
C LYS A 10 14.22 -50.19 -1.57
N ARG A 11 15.33 -49.54 -1.92
CA ARG A 11 16.57 -50.25 -2.26
C ARG A 11 17.14 -50.82 -0.96
N GLY A 12 16.96 -52.12 -0.77
CA GLY A 12 17.78 -52.88 0.18
C GLY A 12 19.20 -52.99 -0.35
N GLY A 13 20.17 -52.79 0.54
CA GLY A 13 21.56 -53.27 0.48
C GLY A 13 22.25 -53.34 -0.88
N HIS A 14 22.82 -52.22 -1.34
CA HIS A 14 24.22 -52.13 -1.74
C HIS A 14 24.58 -50.65 -1.93
N LEU A 15 25.79 -50.27 -1.51
CA LEU A 15 26.40 -48.96 -1.72
C LEU A 15 26.63 -48.76 -3.22
N ASP A 16 25.60 -48.36 -3.95
CA ASP A 16 25.74 -47.81 -5.29
C ASP A 16 26.19 -46.35 -5.17
N SER A 17 27.32 -46.05 -5.79
CA SER A 17 27.83 -44.70 -6.06
C SER A 17 26.72 -43.73 -6.51
N PRO A 18 26.81 -42.42 -6.17
CA PRO A 18 25.85 -41.43 -6.66
C PRO A 18 25.81 -41.47 -8.19
N SER A 19 24.63 -41.75 -8.76
CA SER A 19 24.39 -41.70 -10.19
C SER A 19 24.67 -40.28 -10.71
N LYS A 20 25.31 -40.18 -11.88
CA LYS A 20 25.79 -38.97 -12.57
C LYS A 20 24.76 -37.86 -12.87
N ASP A 21 23.51 -37.94 -12.40
CA ASP A 21 22.39 -37.05 -12.78
C ASP A 21 21.95 -36.03 -11.71
N ASP A 22 22.58 -35.97 -10.53
CA ASP A 22 22.18 -35.04 -9.45
C ASP A 22 22.78 -33.62 -9.56
N HIS A 23 23.42 -33.29 -10.70
CA HIS A 23 23.93 -31.95 -10.92
C HIS A 23 22.85 -31.04 -11.49
N VAL A 24 22.52 -29.95 -10.77
CA VAL A 24 21.80 -28.80 -11.33
C VAL A 24 22.44 -28.47 -12.67
N PRO A 25 21.69 -28.40 -13.78
CA PRO A 25 22.25 -28.15 -15.10
C PRO A 25 22.75 -26.70 -15.18
N VAL A 26 23.96 -26.48 -14.66
CA VAL A 26 24.55 -25.15 -14.45
C VAL A 26 24.60 -24.36 -15.75
N HIS A 27 24.97 -25.01 -16.86
CA HIS A 27 25.00 -24.37 -18.18
C HIS A 27 23.62 -23.86 -18.61
N THR A 28 22.56 -24.64 -18.39
CA THR A 28 21.17 -24.25 -18.70
C THR A 28 20.72 -23.09 -17.81
N LEU A 29 21.05 -23.13 -16.52
CA LEU A 29 20.71 -22.06 -15.59
C LEU A 29 21.43 -20.74 -15.95
N VAL A 30 22.71 -20.81 -16.31
CA VAL A 30 23.49 -19.66 -16.77
C VAL A 30 22.89 -19.09 -18.06
N LEU A 31 22.49 -19.94 -19.01
CA LEU A 31 21.80 -19.51 -20.23
C LEU A 31 20.49 -18.77 -19.90
N VAL A 32 19.65 -19.33 -19.02
CA VAL A 32 18.40 -18.70 -18.56
C VAL A 32 18.68 -17.33 -17.92
N LEU A 33 19.72 -17.24 -17.09
CA LEU A 33 20.12 -15.98 -16.46
C LEU A 33 20.58 -14.95 -17.49
N VAL A 34 21.46 -15.32 -18.42
CA VAL A 34 21.97 -14.42 -19.47
C VAL A 34 20.82 -13.92 -20.33
N LEU A 35 19.94 -14.80 -20.80
CA LEU A 35 18.76 -14.40 -21.58
C LEU A 35 17.83 -13.48 -20.79
N SER A 36 17.59 -13.78 -19.51
CA SER A 36 16.75 -12.96 -18.63
C SER A 36 17.32 -11.55 -18.38
N VAL A 37 18.64 -11.42 -18.27
CA VAL A 37 19.34 -10.13 -18.16
C VAL A 37 19.27 -9.39 -19.49
N CYS A 38 19.59 -10.06 -20.60
CA CYS A 38 19.57 -9.45 -21.93
C CYS A 38 18.20 -8.87 -22.28
N THR A 39 17.10 -9.59 -22.03
CA THR A 39 15.76 -9.07 -22.35
C THR A 39 15.36 -7.88 -21.48
N ARG A 40 15.63 -7.90 -20.18
CA ARG A 40 15.21 -6.81 -19.28
C ARG A 40 16.08 -5.57 -19.35
N PHE A 41 17.38 -5.71 -19.60
CA PHE A 41 18.29 -4.57 -19.74
C PHE A 41 18.30 -3.95 -21.14
N TYR A 42 17.72 -4.64 -22.14
CA TYR A 42 17.62 -4.08 -23.48
C TYR A 42 16.82 -2.78 -23.48
N LYS A 43 17.44 -1.70 -23.98
CA LYS A 43 16.85 -0.36 -24.10
C LYS A 43 16.32 0.25 -22.79
N ILE A 44 16.94 -0.05 -21.65
CA ILE A 44 16.44 0.41 -20.34
C ILE A 44 16.33 1.95 -20.18
N THR A 45 17.18 2.70 -20.90
CA THR A 45 17.14 4.17 -20.90
C THR A 45 16.04 4.73 -21.81
N GLU A 46 15.48 3.93 -22.71
CA GLU A 46 14.36 4.32 -23.57
C GLU A 46 13.03 3.83 -22.96
N PRO A 47 11.99 4.67 -22.88
CA PRO A 47 11.96 6.09 -23.19
C PRO A 47 12.59 6.97 -22.10
N PRO A 48 13.17 8.14 -22.46
CA PRO A 48 13.70 9.12 -21.52
C PRO A 48 12.60 10.03 -20.93
N HIS A 49 11.46 9.45 -20.59
CA HIS A 49 10.36 10.13 -19.92
C HIS A 49 9.73 9.23 -18.86
N VAL A 50 9.00 9.84 -17.93
CA VAL A 50 8.29 9.20 -16.82
C VAL A 50 7.14 8.35 -17.35
N CYS A 51 7.05 7.10 -16.92
CA CYS A 51 5.91 6.23 -17.20
C CYS A 51 4.90 6.21 -16.04
N TRP A 52 3.70 5.65 -16.30
CA TRP A 52 2.51 5.56 -15.43
C TRP A 52 2.78 5.70 -13.92
N ASP A 53 3.25 4.62 -13.25
CA ASP A 53 3.47 4.61 -11.79
C ASP A 53 4.90 5.04 -11.38
N GLU A 54 5.78 5.35 -12.33
CA GLU A 54 7.07 5.99 -12.01
C GLU A 54 6.85 7.37 -11.39
N THR A 55 5.74 8.04 -11.75
CA THR A 55 5.30 9.29 -11.13
C THR A 55 5.14 9.19 -9.61
N HIS A 56 4.66 8.04 -9.12
CA HIS A 56 4.46 7.82 -7.69
C HIS A 56 5.75 7.33 -7.02
N PHE A 57 6.33 6.23 -7.50
CA PHE A 57 7.44 5.58 -6.80
C PHE A 57 8.78 6.30 -6.98
N GLY A 58 8.99 6.96 -8.11
CA GLY A 58 10.14 7.86 -8.32
C GLY A 58 10.07 9.07 -7.39
N LYS A 59 8.88 9.69 -7.26
CA LYS A 59 8.65 10.78 -6.30
C LYS A 59 8.91 10.36 -4.86
N MET A 60 8.41 9.17 -4.48
CA MET A 60 8.66 8.61 -3.16
C MET A 60 10.15 8.31 -2.92
N GLY A 61 10.87 7.84 -3.93
CA GLY A 61 12.33 7.70 -3.89
C GLY A 61 13.03 9.04 -3.61
N SER A 62 12.57 10.11 -4.27
CA SER A 62 13.05 11.49 -4.07
C SER A 62 12.82 11.97 -2.65
N TYR A 63 11.67 11.65 -2.04
CA TYR A 63 11.39 12.00 -0.65
C TYR A 63 12.32 11.31 0.34
N TYR A 64 12.77 10.08 0.09
CA TYR A 64 13.79 9.43 0.93
C TYR A 64 15.14 10.13 0.86
N ILE A 65 15.55 10.56 -0.33
CA ILE A 65 16.80 11.30 -0.54
C ILE A 65 16.74 12.66 0.18
N ASN A 66 15.62 13.38 0.03
CA ASN A 66 15.40 14.68 0.66
C ASN A 66 15.04 14.61 2.16
N ARG A 67 14.81 13.40 2.68
CA ARG A 67 14.36 13.11 4.06
C ARG A 67 13.01 13.74 4.43
N THR A 68 12.17 14.02 3.44
CA THR A 68 10.84 14.63 3.63
C THR A 68 9.79 13.58 3.86
N PHE A 69 9.03 13.68 4.95
CA PHE A 69 8.02 12.72 5.31
C PHE A 69 6.85 12.71 4.32
N PHE A 70 6.42 11.52 3.93
CA PHE A 70 5.26 11.31 3.06
C PHE A 70 4.45 10.11 3.55
N PHE A 71 3.18 10.09 3.16
CA PHE A 71 2.27 9.00 3.43
C PHE A 71 2.05 8.17 2.17
N ASP A 72 2.04 6.84 2.32
CA ASP A 72 1.64 5.91 1.27
C ASP A 72 0.93 4.69 1.86
N VAL A 73 0.06 4.05 1.06
CA VAL A 73 -0.70 2.85 1.45
C VAL A 73 0.14 1.58 1.48
N HIS A 74 1.29 1.55 0.80
CA HIS A 74 2.17 0.39 0.74
C HIS A 74 3.33 0.50 1.73
N PRO A 75 3.76 -0.61 2.33
CA PRO A 75 4.95 -0.68 3.17
C PRO A 75 6.21 -0.09 2.50
N PRO A 76 7.21 0.36 3.29
CA PRO A 76 8.23 1.28 2.78
C PRO A 76 9.42 0.62 2.08
N LEU A 77 9.67 -0.69 2.23
CA LEU A 77 10.91 -1.34 1.79
C LEU A 77 11.21 -1.11 0.31
N GLY A 78 10.25 -1.36 -0.57
CA GLY A 78 10.50 -1.25 -2.02
C GLY A 78 10.84 0.18 -2.44
N LYS A 79 10.20 1.18 -1.82
CA LYS A 79 10.47 2.60 -2.09
C LYS A 79 11.82 3.04 -1.53
N MET A 80 12.20 2.54 -0.35
CA MET A 80 13.52 2.78 0.23
C MET A 80 14.61 2.20 -0.66
N LEU A 81 14.42 1.00 -1.21
CA LEU A 81 15.36 0.38 -2.14
C LEU A 81 15.48 1.15 -3.46
N ILE A 82 14.36 1.66 -4.01
CA ILE A 82 14.38 2.54 -5.19
C ILE A 82 15.14 3.85 -4.89
N GLY A 83 14.86 4.49 -3.75
CA GLY A 83 15.57 5.69 -3.32
C GLY A 83 17.08 5.44 -3.11
N LEU A 84 17.43 4.30 -2.51
CA LEU A 84 18.82 3.88 -2.33
C LEU A 84 19.52 3.65 -3.68
N ALA A 85 18.87 2.97 -4.63
CA ALA A 85 19.41 2.75 -5.97
C ALA A 85 19.67 4.09 -6.68
N GLY A 86 18.71 5.03 -6.60
CA GLY A 86 18.89 6.38 -7.12
C GLY A 86 20.10 7.09 -6.51
N TYR A 87 20.16 7.11 -5.17
CA TYR A 87 21.25 7.76 -4.42
C TYR A 87 22.63 7.18 -4.79
N LEU A 88 22.76 5.85 -4.88
CA LEU A 88 24.02 5.19 -5.24
C LEU A 88 24.47 5.50 -6.67
N THR A 89 23.53 5.81 -7.57
CA THR A 89 23.82 6.17 -8.97
C THR A 89 23.90 7.66 -9.24
N GLY A 90 23.85 8.50 -8.19
CA GLY A 90 24.00 9.95 -8.31
C GLY A 90 22.73 10.70 -8.69
N TYR A 91 21.55 10.17 -8.36
CA TYR A 91 20.29 10.93 -8.38
C TYR A 91 20.17 11.80 -7.12
N ASP A 92 19.82 13.07 -7.30
CA ASP A 92 19.81 14.11 -6.26
C ASP A 92 18.45 14.32 -5.58
N GLY A 93 17.37 13.72 -6.10
CA GLY A 93 16.03 13.85 -5.53
C GLY A 93 15.28 15.13 -5.88
N THR A 94 15.74 15.88 -6.89
CA THR A 94 15.14 17.18 -7.25
C THR A 94 14.04 17.07 -8.32
N PHE A 95 14.06 16.02 -9.14
CA PHE A 95 13.05 15.83 -10.18
C PHE A 95 11.63 15.58 -9.59
N PRO A 96 10.59 16.31 -10.04
CA PRO A 96 9.31 16.37 -9.33
C PRO A 96 8.33 15.22 -9.61
N PHE A 97 8.53 14.44 -10.68
CA PHE A 97 7.67 13.30 -11.05
C PHE A 97 6.16 13.64 -11.07
N ILE A 98 5.75 14.61 -11.91
CA ILE A 98 4.38 15.16 -11.87
C ILE A 98 3.41 14.31 -12.69
N LYS A 99 3.70 14.09 -13.97
CA LYS A 99 2.81 13.35 -14.88
C LYS A 99 3.57 12.39 -15.79
N PRO A 100 2.92 11.31 -16.26
CA PRO A 100 3.50 10.46 -17.29
C PRO A 100 3.77 11.28 -18.56
N GLY A 101 4.92 11.01 -19.20
CA GLY A 101 5.39 11.75 -20.38
C GLY A 101 6.38 12.88 -20.07
N ASP A 102 6.54 13.30 -18.81
CA ASP A 102 7.55 14.28 -18.41
C ASP A 102 8.96 13.75 -18.71
N LYS A 103 9.79 14.53 -19.40
CA LYS A 103 11.17 14.14 -19.73
C LYS A 103 12.07 14.30 -18.52
N TYR A 104 13.03 13.39 -18.35
CA TYR A 104 13.97 13.41 -17.22
C TYR A 104 15.05 14.52 -17.30
N GLU A 105 15.19 15.16 -18.47
CA GLU A 105 16.16 16.22 -18.72
C GLU A 105 17.60 15.80 -18.34
N HIS A 106 18.20 16.48 -17.36
CA HIS A 106 19.57 16.23 -16.90
C HIS A 106 19.66 15.26 -15.69
N HIS A 107 18.53 14.73 -15.21
CA HIS A 107 18.51 13.93 -13.99
C HIS A 107 18.84 12.45 -14.27
N ASN A 108 19.67 11.87 -13.41
CA ASN A 108 20.09 10.46 -13.53
C ASN A 108 19.03 9.49 -12.97
N TYR A 109 18.11 9.03 -13.81
CA TYR A 109 17.07 8.04 -13.43
C TYR A 109 17.47 6.58 -13.69
N TRP A 110 18.53 6.35 -14.48
CA TRP A 110 18.88 5.03 -15.01
C TRP A 110 19.09 3.98 -13.91
N GLY A 111 19.70 4.37 -12.78
CA GLY A 111 20.02 3.46 -11.68
C GLY A 111 18.79 2.86 -11.01
N MET A 112 17.72 3.64 -10.90
CA MET A 112 16.45 3.17 -10.36
C MET A 112 15.81 2.11 -11.28
N ARG A 113 15.80 2.36 -12.60
CA ARG A 113 15.33 1.37 -13.58
C ARG A 113 16.19 0.13 -13.60
N ALA A 114 17.52 0.29 -13.60
CA ALA A 114 18.48 -0.81 -13.58
C ALA A 114 18.31 -1.71 -12.35
N PHE A 115 18.02 -1.14 -11.18
CA PHE A 115 17.74 -1.90 -9.97
C PHE A 115 16.46 -2.74 -10.10
N CYS A 116 15.36 -2.16 -10.59
CA CYS A 116 14.13 -2.88 -10.85
C CYS A 116 14.33 -3.99 -11.89
N ALA A 117 15.07 -3.71 -12.97
CA ALA A 117 15.38 -4.68 -14.01
C ALA A 117 16.24 -5.83 -13.48
N ALA A 118 17.25 -5.55 -12.63
CA ALA A 118 18.09 -6.57 -12.00
C ALA A 118 17.28 -7.56 -11.16
N LEU A 119 16.38 -7.05 -10.29
CA LEU A 119 15.51 -7.91 -9.49
C LEU A 119 14.49 -8.66 -10.35
N GLY A 120 13.96 -8.01 -11.39
CA GLY A 120 13.12 -8.65 -12.39
C GLY A 120 13.84 -9.79 -13.15
N SER A 121 15.14 -9.64 -13.41
CA SER A 121 15.95 -10.66 -14.09
C SER A 121 16.17 -11.93 -13.27
N CYS A 122 15.96 -11.88 -11.95
CA CYS A 122 15.99 -13.06 -11.10
C CYS A 122 14.72 -13.92 -11.20
N LEU A 123 13.60 -13.39 -11.74
CA LEU A 123 12.32 -14.12 -11.78
C LEU A 123 12.39 -15.40 -12.61
N PRO A 124 12.90 -15.40 -13.87
CA PRO A 124 13.00 -16.64 -14.64
C PRO A 124 13.97 -17.69 -14.06
N PRO A 125 15.18 -17.33 -13.58
CA PRO A 125 16.03 -18.27 -12.84
C PRO A 125 15.36 -18.87 -11.60
N PHE A 126 14.60 -18.07 -10.83
CA PHE A 126 13.86 -18.60 -9.67
C PHE A 126 12.76 -19.57 -10.10
N ALA A 127 12.01 -19.26 -11.17
CA ALA A 127 11.01 -20.17 -11.72
C ALA A 127 11.64 -21.48 -12.21
N PHE A 128 12.78 -21.40 -12.90
CA PHE A 128 13.56 -22.56 -13.33
C PHE A 128 13.90 -23.46 -12.14
N LEU A 129 14.50 -22.89 -11.09
CA LEU A 129 14.91 -23.65 -9.91
C LEU A 129 13.72 -24.24 -9.15
N ILE A 130 12.63 -23.48 -8.96
CA ILE A 130 11.41 -23.96 -8.31
C ILE A 130 10.84 -25.17 -9.07
N VAL A 131 10.67 -25.04 -10.39
CA VAL A 131 10.08 -26.12 -11.20
C VAL A 131 11.02 -27.31 -11.29
N LEU A 132 12.33 -27.10 -11.36
CA LEU A 132 13.32 -28.17 -11.35
C LEU A 132 13.21 -29.00 -10.07
N GLU A 133 13.11 -28.35 -8.91
CA GLU A 133 12.98 -29.03 -7.61
C GLU A 133 11.62 -29.72 -7.43
N LEU A 134 10.54 -29.18 -8.01
CA LEU A 134 9.20 -29.76 -7.88
C LEU A 134 8.94 -30.91 -8.85
N SER A 135 9.47 -30.83 -10.08
CA SER A 135 9.20 -31.79 -11.16
C SER A 135 10.35 -32.77 -11.41
N HIS A 136 11.56 -32.48 -10.91
CA HIS A 136 12.80 -33.18 -11.24
C HIS A 136 13.08 -33.27 -12.75
N SER A 137 12.54 -32.34 -13.53
CA SER A 137 12.62 -32.31 -14.99
C SER A 137 13.19 -30.99 -15.49
N THR A 138 14.42 -31.04 -16.03
CA THR A 138 15.05 -29.92 -16.73
C THR A 138 14.20 -29.40 -17.90
N PRO A 139 13.56 -30.26 -18.72
CA PRO A 139 12.56 -29.84 -19.71
C PRO A 139 11.46 -28.92 -19.17
N ALA A 140 10.79 -29.34 -18.10
CA ALA A 140 9.70 -28.60 -17.48
C ALA A 140 10.17 -27.24 -16.94
N ALA A 141 11.33 -27.24 -16.29
CA ALA A 141 11.97 -26.03 -15.77
C ALA A 141 12.32 -25.02 -16.87
N LEU A 142 12.84 -25.50 -18.01
CA LEU A 142 13.18 -24.66 -19.15
C LEU A 142 11.94 -24.05 -19.80
N ILE A 143 10.84 -24.81 -19.92
CA ILE A 143 9.56 -24.28 -20.41
C ILE A 143 9.09 -23.13 -19.51
N ALA A 144 8.98 -23.36 -18.19
CA ALA A 144 8.55 -22.33 -17.24
C ALA A 144 9.43 -21.06 -17.32
N ALA A 145 10.75 -21.22 -17.38
CA ALA A 145 11.68 -20.10 -17.50
C ALA A 145 11.50 -19.35 -18.84
N SER A 146 11.37 -20.09 -19.95
CA SER A 146 11.18 -19.51 -21.28
C SER A 146 9.90 -18.68 -21.38
N LEU A 147 8.79 -19.16 -20.79
CA LEU A 147 7.53 -18.41 -20.75
C LEU A 147 7.69 -17.05 -20.03
N LEU A 148 8.50 -16.98 -18.97
CA LEU A 148 8.76 -15.74 -18.24
C LEU A 148 9.86 -14.85 -18.84
N ILE A 149 10.78 -15.42 -19.63
CA ILE A 149 11.78 -14.65 -20.39
C ILE A 149 11.10 -13.91 -21.54
N PHE A 150 10.15 -14.56 -22.21
CA PHE A 150 9.49 -14.07 -23.43
C PHE A 150 8.10 -13.46 -23.20
N ASP A 151 7.69 -13.27 -21.95
CA ASP A 151 6.48 -12.53 -21.60
C ASP A 151 6.74 -11.03 -21.60
N THR A 152 6.07 -10.32 -22.51
CA THR A 152 6.19 -8.87 -22.69
C THR A 152 5.74 -8.10 -21.45
N GLY A 153 4.69 -8.54 -20.77
CA GLY A 153 4.18 -7.86 -19.58
C GLY A 153 5.17 -7.88 -18.42
N CYS A 154 5.81 -9.04 -18.18
CA CYS A 154 6.83 -9.22 -17.15
C CYS A 154 8.06 -8.35 -17.43
N ILE A 155 8.46 -8.22 -18.70
CA ILE A 155 9.55 -7.33 -19.11
C ILE A 155 9.15 -5.89 -18.84
N THR A 156 7.98 -5.43 -19.33
CA THR A 156 7.50 -4.06 -19.12
C THR A 156 7.51 -3.71 -17.63
N LEU A 157 6.92 -4.54 -16.76
CA LEU A 157 6.92 -4.25 -15.32
C LEU A 157 8.32 -4.19 -14.71
N SER A 158 9.25 -5.00 -15.20
CA SER A 158 10.63 -5.07 -14.69
C SER A 158 11.48 -3.86 -15.08
N GLN A 159 11.22 -3.22 -16.22
CA GLN A 159 12.09 -2.16 -16.77
C GLN A 159 11.92 -0.79 -16.11
N TYR A 160 10.75 -0.52 -15.53
CA TYR A 160 10.38 0.79 -15.01
C TYR A 160 10.50 0.86 -13.48
N ILE A 161 10.51 2.09 -12.95
CA ILE A 161 10.60 2.39 -11.52
C ILE A 161 9.26 2.03 -10.84
N LEU A 162 9.08 0.74 -10.57
CA LEU A 162 7.87 0.16 -9.99
C LEU A 162 8.19 -0.68 -8.75
N LEU A 163 7.20 -0.86 -7.88
CA LEU A 163 7.31 -1.77 -6.74
C LEU A 163 7.12 -3.24 -7.14
N ASP A 164 6.43 -3.53 -8.24
CA ASP A 164 6.06 -4.89 -8.62
C ASP A 164 7.26 -5.81 -8.89
N PRO A 165 8.38 -5.39 -9.53
CA PRO A 165 9.56 -6.24 -9.70
C PRO A 165 10.17 -6.67 -8.37
N ILE A 166 10.25 -5.74 -7.41
CA ILE A 166 10.78 -5.98 -6.07
C ILE A 166 9.85 -6.94 -5.31
N LEU A 167 8.53 -6.72 -5.40
CA LEU A 167 7.53 -7.59 -4.80
C LEU A 167 7.62 -9.02 -5.37
N MET A 168 7.63 -9.15 -6.69
CA MET A 168 7.71 -10.44 -7.38
C MET A 168 9.02 -11.17 -7.05
N PHE A 169 10.13 -10.45 -6.91
CA PHE A 169 11.41 -11.01 -6.49
C PHE A 169 11.29 -11.66 -5.10
N PHE A 170 10.74 -10.96 -4.12
CA PHE A 170 10.57 -11.51 -2.78
C PHE A 170 9.52 -12.62 -2.71
N ILE A 171 8.45 -12.56 -3.51
CA ILE A 171 7.45 -13.65 -3.61
C ILE A 171 8.10 -14.92 -4.15
N MET A 172 8.77 -14.84 -5.31
CA MET A 172 9.44 -15.98 -5.93
C MET A 172 10.60 -16.49 -5.07
N GLY A 173 11.36 -15.59 -4.45
CA GLY A 173 12.40 -15.93 -3.48
C GLY A 173 11.86 -16.70 -2.28
N SER A 174 10.70 -16.27 -1.73
CA SER A 174 10.03 -16.99 -0.63
C SER A 174 9.61 -18.40 -1.04
N VAL A 175 9.04 -18.56 -2.24
CA VAL A 175 8.63 -19.88 -2.76
C VAL A 175 9.85 -20.77 -3.02
N LEU A 176 10.91 -20.23 -3.63
CA LEU A 176 12.16 -20.96 -3.87
C LEU A 176 12.77 -21.44 -2.55
N CYS A 177 12.90 -20.55 -1.56
CA CYS A 177 13.46 -20.91 -0.26
C CYS A 177 12.59 -21.93 0.48
N MET A 178 11.25 -21.81 0.40
CA MET A 178 10.33 -22.81 0.94
C MET A 178 10.50 -24.18 0.27
N VAL A 179 10.60 -24.23 -1.06
CA VAL A 179 10.82 -25.50 -1.79
C VAL A 179 12.16 -26.12 -1.42
N ARG A 180 13.24 -25.32 -1.36
CA ARG A 180 14.57 -25.76 -0.93
C ARG A 180 14.60 -26.19 0.53
N PHE A 181 13.81 -25.56 1.40
CA PHE A 181 13.63 -26.00 2.78
C PHE A 181 12.95 -27.38 2.84
N ASN A 182 11.88 -27.59 2.06
CA ASN A 182 11.17 -28.86 1.99
C ASN A 182 12.06 -30.02 1.48
N THR A 183 13.04 -29.75 0.60
CA THR A 183 13.98 -30.81 0.15
C THR A 183 14.96 -31.23 1.25
N GLN A 184 15.25 -30.35 2.22
CA GLN A 184 16.09 -30.68 3.40
C GLN A 184 15.33 -31.44 4.51
N ARG A 185 14.10 -31.93 4.26
CA ARG A 185 13.30 -32.67 5.26
C ARG A 185 14.01 -33.88 5.88
N LEU A 186 14.92 -34.50 5.14
CA LEU A 186 15.67 -35.69 5.59
C LEU A 186 16.85 -35.35 6.50
N ARG A 187 17.24 -34.07 6.61
CA ARG A 187 18.37 -33.58 7.43
C ARG A 187 17.91 -32.42 8.31
N PRO A 188 16.93 -32.65 9.22
CA PRO A 188 16.39 -31.61 10.08
C PRO A 188 17.48 -31.01 10.98
N PHE A 189 17.37 -29.72 11.28
CA PHE A 189 18.29 -28.95 12.13
C PHE A 189 19.75 -28.85 11.64
N SER A 190 20.05 -29.31 10.42
CA SER A 190 21.34 -29.05 9.78
C SER A 190 21.55 -27.55 9.48
N PHE A 191 22.79 -27.15 9.22
CA PHE A 191 23.09 -25.77 8.80
C PHE A 191 22.30 -25.36 7.56
N SER A 192 22.23 -26.25 6.55
CA SER A 192 21.45 -26.03 5.33
C SER A 192 19.96 -25.87 5.62
N TRP A 193 19.40 -26.69 6.53
CA TRP A 193 18.01 -26.60 6.95
C TRP A 193 17.70 -25.23 7.59
N TRP A 194 18.54 -24.78 8.53
CA TRP A 194 18.40 -23.46 9.16
C TRP A 194 18.58 -22.32 8.16
N PHE A 195 19.57 -22.42 7.27
CA PHE A 195 19.82 -21.41 6.25
C PHE A 195 18.59 -21.18 5.37
N TRP A 196 17.98 -22.23 4.83
CA TRP A 196 16.78 -22.09 3.99
C TRP A 196 15.55 -21.65 4.78
N LEU A 197 15.42 -22.05 6.05
CA LEU A 197 14.33 -21.59 6.92
C LEU A 197 14.41 -20.09 7.21
N LEU A 198 15.59 -19.61 7.61
CA LEU A 198 15.81 -18.19 7.92
C LEU A 198 15.74 -17.34 6.66
N LEU A 199 16.25 -17.84 5.53
CA LEU A 199 16.15 -17.15 4.24
C LEU A 199 14.69 -17.06 3.76
N THR A 200 13.89 -18.10 3.99
CA THR A 200 12.43 -18.03 3.76
C THR A 200 11.81 -16.91 4.59
N GLY A 201 12.13 -16.84 5.89
CA GLY A 201 11.66 -15.76 6.76
C GLY A 201 12.08 -14.36 6.27
N PHE A 202 13.33 -14.20 5.85
CA PHE A 202 13.83 -12.94 5.28
C PHE A 202 13.03 -12.53 4.03
N CYS A 203 12.82 -13.45 3.08
CA CYS A 203 12.05 -13.16 1.87
C CYS A 203 10.57 -12.87 2.16
N LEU A 204 9.96 -13.54 3.16
CA LEU A 204 8.59 -13.26 3.61
C LEU A 204 8.46 -11.85 4.20
N SER A 205 9.45 -11.42 5.00
CA SER A 205 9.51 -10.04 5.50
C SER A 205 9.65 -9.05 4.36
N GLY A 206 10.50 -9.35 3.38
CA GLY A 206 10.70 -8.53 2.19
C GLY A 206 9.41 -8.36 1.38
N SER A 207 8.65 -9.43 1.14
CA SER A 207 7.40 -9.36 0.36
C SER A 207 6.35 -8.50 1.07
N LEU A 208 6.16 -8.70 2.38
CA LEU A 208 5.28 -7.87 3.20
C LEU A 208 5.77 -6.42 3.30
N GLY A 209 7.08 -6.21 3.40
CA GLY A 209 7.73 -4.92 3.48
C GLY A 209 7.62 -4.07 2.21
N VAL A 210 7.32 -4.68 1.05
CA VAL A 210 7.10 -3.97 -0.22
C VAL A 210 5.63 -3.64 -0.44
N LYS A 211 4.72 -4.62 -0.34
CA LYS A 211 3.28 -4.46 -0.61
C LYS A 211 2.48 -5.47 0.22
N PHE A 212 1.30 -5.09 0.72
CA PHE A 212 0.47 -6.01 1.51
C PHE A 212 -0.03 -7.25 0.74
N VAL A 213 0.06 -7.25 -0.59
CA VAL A 213 -0.15 -8.46 -1.43
C VAL A 213 0.81 -9.58 -1.04
N GLY A 214 1.97 -9.27 -0.46
CA GLY A 214 2.90 -10.26 0.12
C GLY A 214 2.31 -11.13 1.24
N LEU A 215 1.17 -10.73 1.84
CA LEU A 215 0.44 -11.58 2.79
C LEU A 215 -0.02 -12.90 2.14
N PHE A 216 -0.26 -12.93 0.82
CA PHE A 216 -0.69 -14.14 0.13
C PHE A 216 0.41 -15.20 0.04
N VAL A 217 1.68 -14.78 -0.12
CA VAL A 217 2.81 -15.73 -0.06
C VAL A 217 3.10 -16.19 1.37
N ILE A 218 2.90 -15.32 2.38
CA ILE A 218 2.96 -15.72 3.80
C ILE A 218 1.91 -16.81 4.07
N LEU A 219 0.68 -16.65 3.57
CA LEU A 219 -0.36 -17.65 3.72
C LEU A 219 -0.02 -18.96 2.99
N LEU A 220 0.54 -18.90 1.79
CA LEU A 220 1.01 -20.08 1.05
C LEU A 220 2.07 -20.87 1.85
N VAL A 221 3.10 -20.17 2.34
CA VAL A 221 4.16 -20.79 3.16
C VAL A 221 3.59 -21.30 4.47
N GLY A 222 2.66 -20.57 5.08
CA GLY A 222 1.96 -20.97 6.31
C GLY A 222 1.16 -22.26 6.15
N ILE A 223 0.39 -22.40 5.07
CA ILE A 223 -0.36 -23.62 4.75
C ILE A 223 0.61 -24.79 4.49
N ASN A 224 1.67 -24.58 3.71
CA ASN A 224 2.70 -25.62 3.49
C ASN A 224 3.35 -26.07 4.81
N THR A 225 3.68 -25.10 5.68
CA THR A 225 4.30 -25.35 7.00
C THR A 225 3.34 -26.10 7.93
N ALA A 226 2.06 -25.70 7.98
CA ALA A 226 1.05 -26.38 8.77
C ALA A 226 0.85 -27.83 8.32
N PHE A 227 0.84 -28.05 7.00
CA PHE A 227 0.75 -29.39 6.43
C PHE A 227 2.00 -30.25 6.70
N ASP A 228 3.18 -29.66 6.68
CA ASP A 228 4.44 -30.33 7.04
C ASP A 228 4.46 -30.70 8.53
N LEU A 229 4.04 -29.79 9.41
CA LEU A 229 3.86 -30.08 10.85
C LEU A 229 2.81 -31.16 11.10
N TRP A 230 1.71 -31.16 10.35
CA TRP A 230 0.69 -32.20 10.42
C TRP A 230 1.26 -33.58 10.06
N ARG A 231 2.12 -33.65 9.04
CA ARG A 231 2.81 -34.89 8.66
C ARG A 231 3.80 -35.36 9.72
N LEU A 232 4.58 -34.45 10.30
CA LEU A 232 5.51 -34.75 11.39
C LEU A 232 4.78 -35.22 12.65
N LEU A 233 3.60 -34.67 12.95
CA LEU A 233 2.77 -35.12 14.07
C LEU A 233 2.22 -36.53 13.84
N GLY A 234 1.95 -36.90 12.59
CA GLY A 234 1.50 -38.24 12.21
C GLY A 234 2.62 -39.29 12.16
N ASP A 235 3.88 -38.89 12.25
CA ASP A 235 5.03 -39.80 12.25
C ASP A 235 5.29 -40.35 13.66
N LEU A 236 4.85 -41.58 13.89
CA LEU A 236 5.00 -42.27 15.18
C LEU A 236 6.45 -42.59 15.56
N SER A 237 7.42 -42.38 14.65
CA SER A 237 8.84 -42.55 14.95
C SER A 237 9.47 -41.36 15.68
N LEU A 238 8.82 -40.20 15.66
CA LEU A 238 9.33 -38.96 16.26
C LEU A 238 8.78 -38.77 17.68
N SER A 239 9.63 -38.28 18.58
CA SER A 239 9.19 -37.90 19.92
C SER A 239 8.42 -36.58 19.91
N LEU A 240 7.53 -36.37 20.89
CA LEU A 240 6.84 -35.08 21.07
C LEU A 240 7.82 -33.92 21.33
N VAL A 241 9.00 -34.20 21.90
CA VAL A 241 10.05 -33.20 22.12
C VAL A 241 10.64 -32.76 20.78
N ASP A 242 10.88 -33.68 19.86
CA ASP A 242 11.41 -33.36 18.53
C ASP A 242 10.38 -32.62 17.67
N PHE A 243 9.09 -32.97 17.80
CA PHE A 243 8.01 -32.15 17.26
C PHE A 243 8.02 -30.72 17.84
N GLY A 244 8.18 -30.58 19.15
CA GLY A 244 8.29 -29.29 19.83
C GLY A 244 9.46 -28.44 19.29
N LYS A 245 10.64 -29.05 19.08
CA LYS A 245 11.78 -28.37 18.45
C LYS A 245 11.45 -27.90 17.03
N HIS A 246 10.77 -28.74 16.25
CA HIS A 246 10.34 -28.42 14.89
C HIS A 246 9.34 -27.26 14.84
N LEU A 247 8.40 -27.22 15.79
CA LEU A 247 7.44 -26.14 15.93
C LEU A 247 8.14 -24.83 16.32
N LEU A 248 8.97 -24.84 17.36
CA LEU A 248 9.69 -23.67 17.84
C LEU A 248 10.62 -23.09 16.79
N ALA A 249 11.35 -23.93 16.06
CA ALA A 249 12.24 -23.47 14.99
C ALA A 249 11.46 -22.78 13.86
N ARG A 250 10.29 -23.30 13.47
CA ARG A 250 9.43 -22.67 12.46
C ARG A 250 8.79 -21.38 12.97
N VAL A 251 8.35 -21.33 14.23
CA VAL A 251 7.86 -20.08 14.86
C VAL A 251 8.96 -19.02 14.85
N PHE A 252 10.19 -19.39 15.22
CA PHE A 252 11.33 -18.48 15.18
C PHE A 252 11.62 -17.98 13.76
N GLY A 253 11.80 -18.89 12.80
CA GLY A 253 12.22 -18.56 11.44
C GLY A 253 11.13 -17.93 10.56
N LEU A 254 9.86 -18.30 10.75
CA LEU A 254 8.74 -17.89 9.87
C LEU A 254 7.78 -16.90 10.51
N ILE A 255 7.90 -16.59 11.81
CA ILE A 255 7.05 -15.59 12.48
C ILE A 255 7.91 -14.51 13.17
N MET A 256 8.76 -14.91 14.12
CA MET A 256 9.53 -13.95 14.92
C MET A 256 10.54 -13.17 14.07
N LEU A 257 11.32 -13.86 13.23
CA LEU A 257 12.29 -13.22 12.34
C LEU A 257 11.61 -12.28 11.31
N PRO A 258 10.56 -12.69 10.56
CA PRO A 258 9.90 -11.78 9.63
C PRO A 258 9.30 -10.55 10.30
N LEU A 259 8.70 -10.72 11.48
CA LEU A 259 8.13 -9.62 12.26
C LEU A 259 9.21 -8.64 12.72
N PHE A 260 10.34 -9.14 13.23
CA PHE A 260 11.48 -8.32 13.63
C PHE A 260 12.08 -7.53 12.46
N LEU A 261 12.27 -8.18 11.32
CA LEU A 261 12.77 -7.52 10.11
C LEU A 261 11.77 -6.46 9.62
N TYR A 262 10.47 -6.76 9.67
CA TYR A 262 9.41 -5.84 9.26
C TYR A 262 9.35 -4.59 10.15
N THR A 263 9.44 -4.75 11.47
CA THR A 263 9.50 -3.59 12.39
C THR A 263 10.79 -2.79 12.21
N THR A 264 11.90 -3.46 11.92
CA THR A 264 13.19 -2.80 11.61
C THR A 264 13.10 -1.96 10.34
N ILE A 265 12.42 -2.46 9.29
CA ILE A 265 12.16 -1.71 8.05
C ILE A 265 11.40 -0.41 8.36
N PHE A 266 10.38 -0.45 9.20
CA PHE A 266 9.66 0.77 9.63
C PHE A 266 10.51 1.67 10.54
N ALA A 267 11.37 1.09 11.39
CA ALA A 267 12.31 1.87 12.18
C ALA A 267 13.24 2.70 11.29
N VAL A 268 13.83 2.07 10.26
CA VAL A 268 14.66 2.75 9.26
C VAL A 268 13.85 3.82 8.52
N HIS A 269 12.64 3.51 8.08
CA HIS A 269 11.75 4.47 7.40
C HIS A 269 11.56 5.77 8.21
N PHE A 270 11.20 5.67 9.50
CA PHE A 270 10.97 6.85 10.34
C PHE A 270 12.25 7.54 10.81
N VAL A 271 13.40 6.86 10.80
CA VAL A 271 14.71 7.47 11.08
C VAL A 271 15.19 8.27 9.87
N VAL A 272 15.00 7.75 8.66
CA VAL A 272 15.40 8.43 7.42
C VAL A 272 14.50 9.64 7.12
N LEU A 273 13.18 9.48 7.24
CA LEU A 273 12.21 10.56 7.00
C LEU A 273 11.99 11.41 8.25
N ASN A 274 12.89 12.37 8.49
CA ASN A 274 12.86 13.19 9.70
C ASN A 274 12.40 14.64 9.49
N ARG A 275 12.11 15.06 8.26
CA ARG A 275 11.60 16.41 7.94
C ARG A 275 10.11 16.39 7.63
N SER A 276 9.41 17.50 7.86
CA SER A 276 8.02 17.68 7.44
C SER A 276 7.90 17.60 5.91
N GLY A 277 6.75 17.13 5.44
CA GLY A 277 6.44 16.94 4.04
C GLY A 277 4.95 16.69 3.85
N PRO A 278 4.48 16.50 2.60
CA PRO A 278 3.06 16.56 2.26
C PRO A 278 2.20 15.46 2.90
N GLY A 279 2.81 14.43 3.49
CA GLY A 279 2.10 13.33 4.15
C GLY A 279 1.89 13.49 5.65
N ASP A 280 2.44 14.52 6.28
CA ASP A 280 2.39 14.67 7.74
C ASP A 280 0.97 14.95 8.27
N GLY A 281 0.13 15.62 7.47
CA GLY A 281 -1.26 15.94 7.79
C GLY A 281 -2.15 14.73 8.08
N PHE A 282 -1.82 13.55 7.53
CA PHE A 282 -2.55 12.30 7.74
C PHE A 282 -2.32 11.68 9.13
N PHE A 283 -1.25 12.09 9.82
CA PHE A 283 -0.86 11.58 11.13
C PHE A 283 -1.30 12.53 12.26
N SER A 284 -1.25 12.02 13.48
CA SER A 284 -1.53 12.75 14.71
C SER A 284 -0.54 13.90 14.91
N SER A 285 -1.01 14.93 15.59
CA SER A 285 -0.21 16.08 15.98
C SER A 285 1.01 15.68 16.83
N SER A 286 0.88 14.61 17.63
CA SER A 286 2.00 14.02 18.38
C SER A 286 3.09 13.49 17.44
N PHE A 287 2.75 12.74 16.39
CA PHE A 287 3.71 12.31 15.38
C PHE A 287 4.33 13.51 14.64
N GLN A 288 3.52 14.48 14.23
CA GLN A 288 3.99 15.68 13.51
C GLN A 288 5.03 16.48 14.31
N SER A 289 4.92 16.52 15.64
CA SER A 289 5.89 17.20 16.52
C SER A 289 7.32 16.64 16.45
N ARG A 290 7.50 15.41 15.92
CA ARG A 290 8.83 14.80 15.71
C ARG A 290 9.52 15.33 14.45
N LEU A 291 8.76 15.82 13.47
CA LEU A 291 9.28 16.17 12.15
C LEU A 291 9.91 17.56 12.14
N ILE A 292 11.18 17.64 11.73
CA ILE A 292 11.91 18.89 11.61
C ILE A 292 11.25 19.75 10.52
N GLY A 293 10.97 21.01 10.84
CA GLY A 293 10.30 21.95 9.93
C GLY A 293 8.77 21.97 10.04
N ASN A 294 8.17 21.12 10.89
CA ASN A 294 6.76 21.26 11.25
C ASN A 294 6.59 22.37 12.32
N ASN A 295 5.49 23.12 12.28
CA ASN A 295 5.20 24.18 13.25
C ASN A 295 5.10 23.68 14.70
N LEU A 296 4.77 22.40 14.91
CA LEU A 296 4.68 21.77 16.24
C LEU A 296 6.05 21.28 16.76
N HIS A 297 7.09 21.28 15.92
CA HIS A 297 8.41 20.82 16.30
C HIS A 297 9.11 21.84 17.20
N ASN A 298 9.42 21.43 18.44
CA ASN A 298 9.96 22.29 19.49
C ASN A 298 9.08 23.51 19.84
N ALA A 299 7.79 23.47 19.50
CA ALA A 299 6.88 24.52 19.94
C ALA A 299 6.66 24.45 21.47
N SER A 300 6.34 25.60 22.04
CA SER A 300 5.99 25.77 23.44
C SER A 300 4.58 26.35 23.51
N MET A 301 3.67 25.65 24.16
CA MET A 301 2.28 26.09 24.32
C MET A 301 1.79 25.74 25.72
N PRO A 302 0.71 26.38 26.20
CA PRO A 302 0.14 26.04 27.50
C PRO A 302 -0.44 24.62 27.52
N GLU A 303 -0.29 23.91 28.64
CA GLU A 303 -0.81 22.54 28.78
C GLU A 303 -2.33 22.47 28.90
N TYR A 304 -2.94 23.48 29.51
CA TYR A 304 -4.36 23.48 29.86
C TYR A 304 -5.13 24.55 29.09
N LEU A 305 -6.33 24.20 28.64
CA LEU A 305 -7.25 25.15 28.02
C LEU A 305 -7.83 26.10 29.08
N ALA A 306 -7.81 27.40 28.79
CA ALA A 306 -8.48 28.43 29.59
C ALA A 306 -9.45 29.27 28.76
N TYR A 307 -10.43 29.89 29.40
CA TYR A 307 -11.28 30.89 28.76
C TYR A 307 -10.46 32.09 28.27
N GLY A 308 -10.83 32.66 27.13
CA GLY A 308 -10.09 33.72 26.44
C GLY A 308 -8.89 33.22 25.63
N SER A 309 -8.66 31.91 25.56
CA SER A 309 -7.62 31.34 24.70
C SER A 309 -8.08 31.26 23.25
N VAL A 310 -7.16 31.52 22.32
CA VAL A 310 -7.36 31.25 20.90
C VAL A 310 -6.82 29.86 20.60
N ILE A 311 -7.64 29.01 19.98
CA ILE A 311 -7.34 27.62 19.72
C ILE A 311 -7.51 27.25 18.25
N THR A 312 -6.81 26.20 17.84
CA THR A 312 -7.14 25.43 16.64
C THR A 312 -7.64 24.05 17.04
N VAL A 313 -8.66 23.56 16.36
CA VAL A 313 -9.34 22.31 16.71
C VAL A 313 -9.31 21.37 15.52
N LYS A 314 -8.66 20.21 15.66
CA LYS A 314 -8.49 19.21 14.61
C LYS A 314 -9.36 17.99 14.89
N ASN A 315 -10.09 17.50 13.89
CA ASN A 315 -10.87 16.28 14.04
C ASN A 315 -9.96 15.04 14.08
N LEU A 316 -10.26 14.05 14.93
CA LEU A 316 -9.45 12.83 15.04
C LEU A 316 -9.72 11.80 13.93
N ARG A 317 -10.73 12.02 13.08
CA ARG A 317 -10.91 11.18 11.89
C ARG A 317 -9.69 11.32 10.97
N ILE A 318 -9.40 10.27 10.21
CA ILE A 318 -8.39 10.33 9.14
C ILE A 318 -8.85 11.30 8.06
N ALA A 319 -7.92 12.12 7.58
CA ALA A 319 -8.23 13.30 6.76
C ALA A 319 -9.33 14.16 7.43
N GLY A 320 -9.29 14.21 8.77
CA GLY A 320 -10.04 15.14 9.58
C GLY A 320 -9.40 16.51 9.44
N GLY A 321 -10.16 17.47 8.93
CA GLY A 321 -9.71 18.85 8.84
C GLY A 321 -9.71 19.56 10.19
N TYR A 322 -9.04 20.71 10.22
CA TYR A 322 -9.24 21.75 11.21
C TYR A 322 -10.64 22.33 11.06
N LEU A 323 -11.28 22.64 12.18
CA LEU A 323 -12.51 23.42 12.19
C LEU A 323 -12.21 24.79 11.55
N HIS A 324 -12.85 25.06 10.42
CA HIS A 324 -12.54 26.17 9.55
C HIS A 324 -13.82 26.96 9.22
N SER A 325 -13.70 28.29 9.13
CA SER A 325 -14.77 29.13 8.62
C SER A 325 -14.23 30.29 7.80
N HIS A 326 -14.98 30.73 6.80
CA HIS A 326 -14.56 31.78 5.88
C HIS A 326 -15.79 32.62 5.47
N TRP A 327 -15.61 33.80 4.90
CA TRP A 327 -16.69 34.78 4.68
C TRP A 327 -17.84 34.32 3.75
N HIS A 328 -17.74 33.16 3.13
CA HIS A 328 -18.76 32.66 2.21
C HIS A 328 -19.95 32.06 2.98
N LEU A 329 -21.15 32.28 2.45
CA LEU A 329 -22.41 31.75 2.99
C LEU A 329 -22.79 30.43 2.30
N TYR A 330 -23.59 29.61 2.96
CA TYR A 330 -24.21 28.46 2.29
C TYR A 330 -25.11 28.96 1.15
N PRO A 331 -25.06 28.33 -0.04
CA PRO A 331 -25.84 28.76 -1.19
C PRO A 331 -27.35 28.55 -0.96
N GLU A 332 -28.16 29.28 -1.71
CA GLU A 332 -29.62 29.11 -1.68
C GLU A 332 -30.02 27.66 -2.00
N GLY A 333 -31.00 27.13 -1.26
CA GLY A 333 -31.43 25.75 -1.36
C GLY A 333 -30.57 24.74 -0.57
N VAL A 334 -29.47 25.16 0.04
CA VAL A 334 -28.59 24.30 0.86
C VAL A 334 -28.62 24.74 2.32
N GLY A 335 -29.78 24.54 2.97
CA GLY A 335 -29.98 24.86 4.39
C GLY A 335 -30.13 26.35 4.65
N ALA A 336 -29.69 26.80 5.82
CA ALA A 336 -29.77 28.21 6.22
C ALA A 336 -28.70 29.04 5.50
N HIS A 337 -29.06 30.24 5.04
CA HIS A 337 -28.16 31.19 4.37
C HIS A 337 -27.23 31.91 5.38
N GLN A 338 -26.40 31.12 6.06
CA GLN A 338 -25.45 31.55 7.10
C GLN A 338 -24.02 31.19 6.69
N GLN A 339 -23.03 31.62 7.48
CA GLN A 339 -21.62 31.42 7.15
C GLN A 339 -21.25 29.93 7.13
N GLN A 340 -20.45 29.54 6.14
CA GLN A 340 -19.98 28.16 6.01
C GLN A 340 -19.00 27.80 7.12
N VAL A 341 -19.21 26.64 7.73
CA VAL A 341 -18.26 25.99 8.64
C VAL A 341 -17.90 24.63 8.05
N THR A 342 -16.61 24.40 7.88
CA THR A 342 -16.06 23.27 7.15
C THR A 342 -14.85 22.68 7.88
N GLY A 343 -14.36 21.55 7.38
CA GLY A 343 -13.11 20.93 7.80
C GLY A 343 -12.03 21.17 6.76
N TYR A 344 -11.06 22.03 7.05
CA TYR A 344 -9.96 22.33 6.13
C TYR A 344 -8.71 21.52 6.48
N LEU A 345 -8.02 20.95 5.49
CA LEU A 345 -6.91 20.03 5.75
C LEU A 345 -5.57 20.72 6.04
N HIS A 346 -5.46 22.02 5.72
CA HIS A 346 -4.25 22.80 5.93
C HIS A 346 -4.44 23.82 7.04
N LYS A 347 -3.34 24.28 7.63
CA LYS A 347 -3.36 25.33 8.65
C LYS A 347 -3.45 26.70 8.00
N ASP A 348 -4.42 27.50 8.43
CA ASP A 348 -4.55 28.91 8.07
C ASP A 348 -5.09 29.75 9.24
N TYR A 349 -5.19 31.07 9.02
CA TYR A 349 -5.76 31.99 10.01
C TYR A 349 -7.27 31.79 10.23
N ASN A 350 -7.96 31.19 9.25
CA ASN A 350 -9.38 30.84 9.30
C ASN A 350 -9.65 29.57 10.15
N ASN A 351 -8.62 28.97 10.76
CA ASN A 351 -8.78 27.87 11.72
C ASN A 351 -8.78 28.33 13.18
N LEU A 352 -8.69 29.64 13.42
CA LEU A 352 -8.55 30.20 14.76
C LEU A 352 -9.93 30.46 15.39
N TRP A 353 -10.16 29.86 16.55
CA TRP A 353 -11.38 30.01 17.34
C TRP A 353 -11.06 30.54 18.73
N LEU A 354 -11.77 31.56 19.18
CA LEU A 354 -11.69 32.13 20.52
C LEU A 354 -12.69 31.42 21.44
N VAL A 355 -12.20 30.91 22.57
CA VAL A 355 -13.04 30.24 23.58
C VAL A 355 -13.61 31.28 24.54
N LYS A 356 -14.91 31.55 24.46
CA LYS A 356 -15.64 32.49 25.31
C LYS A 356 -16.54 31.78 26.32
N ARG A 357 -16.87 32.52 27.38
CA ARG A 357 -17.86 32.11 28.38
C ARG A 357 -19.28 32.20 27.81
N PRO A 358 -20.26 31.47 28.36
CA PRO A 358 -21.67 31.63 28.02
C PRO A 358 -22.18 33.04 28.32
N ASP A 359 -21.75 33.60 29.45
CA ASP A 359 -22.05 34.97 29.84
C ASP A 359 -21.08 35.90 29.12
N ASN A 360 -21.57 36.97 28.48
CA ASN A 360 -20.74 37.95 27.75
C ASN A 360 -19.87 38.82 28.69
N SER A 361 -19.54 38.34 29.89
CA SER A 361 -18.60 38.98 30.78
C SER A 361 -17.18 38.73 30.29
N ASP A 362 -16.70 39.64 29.44
CA ASP A 362 -15.31 39.70 28.97
C ASP A 362 -14.34 40.22 30.07
N ASP A 363 -14.70 40.07 31.36
CA ASP A 363 -13.85 40.43 32.50
C ASP A 363 -12.65 39.47 32.59
N LEU A 364 -11.67 39.74 31.73
CA LEU A 364 -10.39 39.05 31.60
C LEU A 364 -9.38 39.60 32.61
N THR A 365 -9.77 40.32 33.65
CA THR A 365 -8.84 40.92 34.63
C THR A 365 -8.40 39.93 35.72
N GLY A 366 -9.14 38.84 35.93
CA GLY A 366 -8.83 37.79 36.91
C GLY A 366 -7.81 36.74 36.45
N PRO A 367 -7.42 35.81 37.35
CA PRO A 367 -6.56 34.67 37.02
C PRO A 367 -7.19 33.81 35.91
N PRO A 368 -6.38 33.15 35.05
CA PRO A 368 -6.89 32.37 33.94
C PRO A 368 -7.71 31.18 34.44
N GLU A 369 -9.01 31.20 34.15
CA GLU A 369 -9.93 30.12 34.49
C GLU A 369 -9.84 29.00 33.45
N LEU A 370 -9.56 27.78 33.91
CA LEU A 370 -9.41 26.60 33.07
C LEU A 370 -10.77 26.04 32.64
N VAL A 371 -10.86 25.61 31.39
CA VAL A 371 -12.02 24.87 30.86
C VAL A 371 -11.94 23.41 31.32
N ARG A 372 -13.03 22.91 31.90
CA ARG A 372 -13.13 21.57 32.47
C ARG A 372 -14.17 20.72 31.76
N HIS A 373 -14.09 19.41 31.97
CA HIS A 373 -15.11 18.46 31.53
C HIS A 373 -16.49 18.85 32.08
N GLY A 374 -17.45 19.07 31.18
CA GLY A 374 -18.83 19.42 31.46
C GLY A 374 -19.13 20.92 31.36
N ASP A 375 -18.12 21.77 31.17
CA ASP A 375 -18.29 23.21 31.03
C ASP A 375 -18.94 23.59 29.70
N ILE A 376 -19.65 24.73 29.69
CA ILE A 376 -20.32 25.27 28.51
C ILE A 376 -19.48 26.42 27.97
N ILE A 377 -19.21 26.40 26.67
CA ILE A 377 -18.40 27.40 25.99
C ILE A 377 -19.14 27.97 24.77
N LYS A 378 -18.70 29.15 24.33
CA LYS A 378 -18.95 29.67 22.98
C LYS A 378 -17.64 29.66 22.20
N LEU A 379 -17.70 29.21 20.95
CA LEU A 379 -16.56 29.24 20.03
C LEU A 379 -16.79 30.34 19.01
N GLU A 380 -16.04 31.43 19.11
CA GLU A 380 -16.11 32.56 18.19
C GLU A 380 -14.98 32.46 17.16
N HIS A 381 -15.31 32.52 15.88
CA HIS A 381 -14.31 32.51 14.82
C HIS A 381 -13.55 33.84 14.81
N LYS A 382 -12.21 33.78 14.90
CA LYS A 382 -11.38 34.98 15.13
C LYS A 382 -11.45 36.00 13.99
N GLU A 383 -11.42 35.54 12.75
CA GLU A 383 -11.39 36.45 11.57
C GLU A 383 -12.77 37.05 11.26
N THR A 384 -13.85 36.28 11.42
CA THR A 384 -15.20 36.76 11.05
C THR A 384 -16.06 37.15 12.23
N THR A 385 -15.60 36.94 13.46
CA THR A 385 -16.29 37.25 14.73
C THR A 385 -17.67 36.60 14.88
N ARG A 386 -17.92 35.51 14.14
CA ARG A 386 -19.17 34.74 14.20
C ARG A 386 -19.03 33.54 15.13
N ASN A 387 -20.09 33.19 15.83
CA ASN A 387 -20.14 32.05 16.72
C ASN A 387 -20.40 30.76 15.93
N LEU A 388 -19.79 29.66 16.40
CA LEU A 388 -20.12 28.32 15.95
C LEU A 388 -21.55 27.98 16.39
N HIS A 389 -22.40 27.67 15.41
CA HIS A 389 -23.85 27.56 15.60
C HIS A 389 -24.39 26.27 15.00
N SER A 390 -25.47 25.73 15.57
CA SER A 390 -26.21 24.62 14.96
C SER A 390 -27.71 24.74 15.20
N HIS A 391 -28.51 24.26 14.25
CA HIS A 391 -29.96 24.44 14.24
C HIS A 391 -30.64 23.24 13.59
N PHE A 392 -31.98 23.20 13.64
CA PHE A 392 -32.79 22.07 13.15
C PHE A 392 -32.90 21.96 11.62
N HIS A 393 -31.97 22.52 10.86
CA HIS A 393 -31.90 22.29 9.40
C HIS A 393 -30.97 21.10 9.11
N GLU A 394 -31.29 20.36 8.05
CA GLU A 394 -30.49 19.24 7.59
C GLU A 394 -29.13 19.67 7.03
N ALA A 395 -28.10 18.87 7.28
CA ALA A 395 -26.79 19.11 6.70
C ALA A 395 -26.79 19.00 5.15
N PRO A 396 -25.84 19.66 4.45
CA PRO A 396 -25.81 19.71 2.99
C PRO A 396 -25.80 18.34 2.29
N LEU A 397 -24.94 17.42 2.73
CA LEU A 397 -24.74 16.10 2.14
C LEU A 397 -25.21 14.97 3.06
N THR A 398 -25.09 15.15 4.37
CA THR A 398 -25.48 14.14 5.35
C THR A 398 -26.83 14.48 5.96
N LYS A 399 -27.91 14.28 5.19
CA LYS A 399 -29.29 14.71 5.54
C LYS A 399 -29.82 14.24 6.90
N LYS A 400 -29.27 13.15 7.45
CA LYS A 400 -29.60 12.65 8.80
C LYS A 400 -28.97 13.47 9.94
N HIS A 401 -28.03 14.36 9.64
CA HIS A 401 -27.35 15.22 10.60
C HIS A 401 -27.88 16.64 10.49
N LEU A 402 -27.64 17.43 11.54
CA LEU A 402 -27.97 18.85 11.58
C LEU A 402 -26.85 19.70 10.98
N GLN A 403 -27.23 20.81 10.37
CA GLN A 403 -26.31 21.78 9.79
C GLN A 403 -25.55 22.53 10.90
N VAL A 404 -24.29 22.83 10.62
CA VAL A 404 -23.42 23.67 11.46
C VAL A 404 -23.00 24.88 10.63
N THR A 405 -23.07 26.07 11.21
CA THR A 405 -22.87 27.36 10.55
C THR A 405 -22.12 28.34 11.44
N GLY A 406 -21.68 29.46 10.86
CA GLY A 406 -21.25 30.64 11.61
C GLY A 406 -22.38 31.66 11.68
N TYR A 407 -22.85 31.95 12.89
CA TYR A 407 -23.97 32.85 13.16
C TYR A 407 -23.54 34.02 14.05
N GLY A 408 -24.30 35.12 14.01
CA GLY A 408 -24.02 36.30 14.82
C GLY A 408 -23.10 37.33 14.16
N ILE A 409 -22.87 38.42 14.89
CA ILE A 409 -22.02 39.56 14.51
C ILE A 409 -21.23 39.98 15.76
N ASN A 410 -19.92 40.14 15.67
CA ASN A 410 -19.07 40.58 16.80
C ASN A 410 -19.28 39.76 18.09
N GLY A 411 -19.48 38.44 17.95
CA GLY A 411 -19.73 37.54 19.09
C GLY A 411 -21.15 37.57 19.67
N SER A 412 -22.03 38.46 19.21
CA SER A 412 -23.44 38.43 19.59
C SER A 412 -24.13 37.26 18.92
N GLY A 413 -24.94 36.51 19.65
CA GLY A 413 -25.71 35.41 19.09
C GLY A 413 -26.76 34.88 20.06
N ASP A 414 -27.17 33.63 19.91
CA ASP A 414 -28.32 33.06 20.61
C ASP A 414 -27.96 31.82 21.46
N MET A 415 -28.97 31.16 22.02
CA MET A 415 -28.78 29.95 22.84
C MET A 415 -28.23 28.75 22.05
N ASN A 416 -28.30 28.78 20.71
CA ASN A 416 -27.80 27.74 19.81
C ASN A 416 -26.31 27.93 19.45
N ASP A 417 -25.63 28.85 20.13
CA ASP A 417 -24.17 28.99 20.05
C ASP A 417 -23.46 28.25 21.20
N LEU A 418 -24.22 27.64 22.11
CA LEU A 418 -23.69 27.04 23.33
C LEU A 418 -23.29 25.58 23.12
N TRP A 419 -22.01 25.29 23.38
CA TRP A 419 -21.42 23.96 23.27
C TRP A 419 -20.89 23.49 24.62
N GLN A 420 -21.32 22.31 25.06
CA GLN A 420 -20.77 21.66 26.24
C GLN A 420 -19.53 20.85 25.85
N VAL A 421 -18.43 21.06 26.57
CA VAL A 421 -17.17 20.35 26.35
C VAL A 421 -17.14 19.06 27.15
N GLU A 422 -17.07 17.93 26.46
CA GLU A 422 -16.89 16.62 27.10
C GLU A 422 -15.51 16.05 26.77
N VAL A 423 -14.73 15.72 27.81
CA VAL A 423 -13.47 15.00 27.68
C VAL A 423 -13.73 13.49 27.66
N CYS A 424 -13.38 12.80 26.58
CA CYS A 424 -13.56 11.35 26.45
C CYS A 424 -12.76 10.59 27.53
N GLY A 425 -13.43 9.76 28.32
CA GLY A 425 -12.84 9.04 29.45
C GLY A 425 -12.48 9.90 30.67
N GLY A 426 -12.83 11.19 30.64
CA GLY A 426 -12.64 12.11 31.77
C GLY A 426 -13.82 12.08 32.75
N LYS A 427 -13.56 12.51 33.99
CA LYS A 427 -14.56 12.73 35.04
C LYS A 427 -14.92 14.21 35.12
N LYS A 428 -16.07 14.52 35.72
CA LYS A 428 -16.51 15.91 35.94
C LYS A 428 -15.45 16.69 36.71
N GLY A 429 -15.03 17.84 36.16
CA GLY A 429 -14.01 18.70 36.75
C GLY A 429 -12.59 18.47 36.26
N ASP A 430 -12.34 17.44 35.44
CA ASP A 430 -11.04 17.21 34.81
C ASP A 430 -10.71 18.36 33.83
N PRO A 431 -9.52 18.96 33.90
CA PRO A 431 -9.14 20.05 33.01
C PRO A 431 -8.85 19.52 31.59
N VAL A 432 -9.20 20.32 30.58
CA VAL A 432 -8.92 20.00 29.18
C VAL A 432 -7.43 20.23 28.88
N LYS A 433 -6.71 19.17 28.51
CA LYS A 433 -5.30 19.22 28.14
C LYS A 433 -5.10 19.33 26.64
N VAL A 434 -4.30 20.30 26.21
CA VAL A 434 -3.92 20.50 24.81
C VAL A 434 -3.18 19.27 24.29
N LEU A 435 -3.45 18.85 23.05
CA LEU A 435 -2.92 17.66 22.35
C LEU A 435 -3.24 16.27 22.96
N ARG A 436 -3.54 16.18 24.26
CA ARG A 436 -3.79 14.92 24.99
C ARG A 436 -5.27 14.61 25.14
N SER A 437 -6.08 15.60 25.50
CA SER A 437 -7.51 15.41 25.75
C SER A 437 -8.25 15.28 24.42
N LYS A 438 -8.91 14.15 24.23
CA LYS A 438 -9.91 13.98 23.16
C LYS A 438 -11.20 14.61 23.65
N VAL A 439 -11.63 15.68 23.00
CA VAL A 439 -12.82 16.45 23.37
C VAL A 439 -13.96 16.23 22.39
N ARG A 440 -15.19 16.33 22.88
CA ARG A 440 -16.41 16.40 22.08
C ARG A 440 -17.13 17.69 22.43
N PHE A 441 -17.77 18.28 21.43
CA PHE A 441 -18.61 19.46 21.61
C PHE A 441 -20.06 19.03 21.45
N LEU A 442 -20.79 18.99 22.55
CA LEU A 442 -22.21 18.67 22.58
C LEU A 442 -23.01 19.97 22.47
N HIS A 443 -23.84 20.08 21.44
CA HIS A 443 -24.68 21.24 21.23
C HIS A 443 -25.83 21.26 22.25
N ARG A 444 -25.95 22.34 23.03
CA ARG A 444 -26.87 22.37 24.18
C ARG A 444 -28.34 22.33 23.77
N SER A 445 -28.74 23.06 22.72
CA SER A 445 -30.14 23.20 22.35
C SER A 445 -30.72 21.96 21.66
N THR A 446 -29.94 21.29 20.84
CA THR A 446 -30.41 20.14 20.04
C THR A 446 -29.94 18.79 20.60
N GLY A 447 -28.94 18.78 21.50
CA GLY A 447 -28.35 17.56 22.04
C GLY A 447 -27.48 16.76 21.04
N CYS A 448 -27.17 17.32 19.87
CA CYS A 448 -26.30 16.68 18.88
C CYS A 448 -24.82 16.93 19.18
N VAL A 449 -23.93 16.10 18.65
CA VAL A 449 -22.48 16.23 18.84
C VAL A 449 -21.80 16.74 17.57
N LEU A 450 -20.89 17.71 17.70
CA LEU A 450 -20.10 18.23 16.60
C LEU A 450 -19.27 17.11 15.97
N CYS A 451 -19.45 16.91 14.67
CA CYS A 451 -18.94 15.75 13.95
C CYS A 451 -18.48 16.14 12.56
N SER A 452 -17.36 15.57 12.12
CA SER A 452 -16.96 15.66 10.71
C SER A 452 -17.51 14.44 9.94
N SER A 453 -18.37 14.67 8.94
CA SER A 453 -19.12 13.59 8.27
C SER A 453 -18.27 12.71 7.35
N GLY A 454 -17.18 13.27 6.82
CA GLY A 454 -16.24 12.58 5.93
C GLY A 454 -16.54 12.76 4.47
N LYS A 455 -17.65 13.43 4.15
CA LYS A 455 -17.98 13.79 2.78
C LYS A 455 -17.30 15.10 2.42
N THR A 456 -16.83 15.17 1.18
CA THR A 456 -16.27 16.38 0.59
C THR A 456 -17.41 17.22 0.02
N LEU A 457 -17.47 18.49 0.38
CA LEU A 457 -18.43 19.44 -0.16
C LEU A 457 -18.20 19.67 -1.67
N PRO A 458 -19.25 19.99 -2.45
CA PRO A 458 -19.08 20.38 -3.85
C PRO A 458 -18.27 21.67 -4.01
N LYS A 459 -18.07 22.11 -5.26
CA LYS A 459 -17.27 23.31 -5.60
C LYS A 459 -17.65 24.58 -4.82
N TRP A 460 -18.93 24.76 -4.46
CA TRP A 460 -19.37 25.92 -3.65
C TRP A 460 -18.80 25.94 -2.22
N GLY A 461 -18.42 24.77 -1.71
CA GLY A 461 -17.77 24.58 -0.41
C GLY A 461 -16.28 24.29 -0.55
N TRP A 462 -15.67 24.70 -1.68
CA TRP A 462 -14.23 24.63 -1.95
C TRP A 462 -13.62 23.23 -1.83
N GLU A 463 -14.41 22.18 -2.07
CA GLU A 463 -13.97 20.78 -1.91
C GLU A 463 -13.39 20.49 -0.50
N GLN A 464 -13.89 21.22 0.50
CA GLN A 464 -13.54 21.03 1.90
C GLN A 464 -14.43 19.97 2.55
N VAL A 465 -14.04 19.48 3.73
CA VAL A 465 -14.78 18.42 4.42
C VAL A 465 -16.03 19.00 5.07
N GLU A 466 -17.15 18.29 4.97
CA GLU A 466 -18.40 18.67 5.65
C GLU A 466 -18.30 18.49 7.17
N VAL A 467 -18.60 19.56 7.92
CA VAL A 467 -18.79 19.56 9.37
C VAL A 467 -20.29 19.64 9.66
N THR A 468 -20.75 18.82 10.59
CA THR A 468 -22.18 18.61 10.90
C THR A 468 -22.36 18.41 12.39
N CYS A 469 -23.60 18.45 12.87
CA CYS A 469 -23.92 18.06 14.23
C CYS A 469 -24.74 16.76 14.20
N SER A 470 -24.14 15.67 14.68
CA SER A 470 -24.74 14.34 14.60
C SER A 470 -25.69 14.10 15.77
N PRO A 471 -26.95 13.70 15.53
CA PRO A 471 -27.84 13.29 16.63
C PRO A 471 -27.40 11.97 17.26
N TYR A 472 -26.50 11.21 16.61
CA TYR A 472 -25.96 9.97 17.12
C TYR A 472 -24.75 10.26 18.03
N VAL A 473 -24.97 10.27 19.34
CA VAL A 473 -23.96 10.62 20.37
C VAL A 473 -22.90 9.53 20.59
N LYS A 474 -22.81 8.53 19.70
CA LYS A 474 -21.83 7.45 19.82
C LYS A 474 -20.41 8.00 19.74
N GLU A 475 -19.57 7.56 20.67
CA GLU A 475 -18.14 7.89 20.65
C GLU A 475 -17.48 7.26 19.44
N THR A 476 -17.11 8.11 18.48
CA THR A 476 -16.44 7.72 17.24
C THR A 476 -15.31 8.72 16.95
N PRO A 477 -14.26 8.33 16.21
CA PRO A 477 -13.19 9.27 15.85
C PRO A 477 -13.68 10.52 15.10
N SER A 478 -14.83 10.44 14.41
CA SER A 478 -15.46 11.58 13.72
C SER A 478 -16.11 12.60 14.66
N THR A 479 -16.53 12.19 15.86
CA THR A 479 -17.11 13.08 16.89
C THR A 479 -16.06 13.58 17.88
N GLN A 480 -14.85 13.04 17.81
CA GLN A 480 -13.72 13.42 18.66
C GLN A 480 -12.87 14.49 17.98
N TRP A 481 -12.50 15.49 18.76
CA TRP A 481 -11.66 16.61 18.37
C TRP A 481 -10.46 16.72 19.31
N ASN A 482 -9.34 17.22 18.79
CA ASN A 482 -8.15 17.53 19.55
C ASN A 482 -7.88 19.02 19.44
N ILE A 483 -7.53 19.66 20.55
CA ILE A 483 -7.04 21.03 20.53
C ILE A 483 -5.55 20.95 20.22
N GLU A 484 -5.17 21.43 19.05
CA GLU A 484 -3.82 21.23 18.54
C GLU A 484 -2.89 22.38 18.90
N ASP A 485 -3.36 23.62 18.70
CA ASP A 485 -2.63 24.83 19.04
C ASP A 485 -3.45 25.67 20.00
N LEU A 486 -2.75 26.33 20.93
CA LEU A 486 -3.35 27.20 21.93
C LEU A 486 -2.45 28.41 22.16
N ILE A 487 -3.04 29.59 22.00
CA ILE A 487 -2.41 30.88 22.26
C ILE A 487 -3.15 31.54 23.42
N ASN A 488 -2.46 31.70 24.55
CA ASN A 488 -2.93 32.48 25.68
C ASN A 488 -1.73 33.11 26.41
N PRO A 489 -1.59 34.45 26.41
CA PRO A 489 -0.46 35.12 27.04
C PRO A 489 -0.43 35.00 28.57
N LYS A 490 -1.53 34.57 29.21
CA LYS A 490 -1.63 34.47 30.68
C LYS A 490 -1.20 33.13 31.25
N LEU A 491 -1.00 32.12 30.40
CA LEU A 491 -0.63 30.78 30.84
C LEU A 491 0.86 30.53 30.58
N PRO A 492 1.54 29.77 31.46
CA PRO A 492 2.92 29.37 31.22
C PRO A 492 2.98 28.34 30.08
N ASN A 493 3.93 28.53 29.17
CA ASN A 493 4.18 27.59 28.08
C ASN A 493 5.02 26.41 28.58
N ILE A 494 4.65 25.19 28.16
CA ILE A 494 5.40 23.97 28.42
C ILE A 494 6.01 23.48 27.10
N SER A 495 7.21 22.90 27.17
CA SER A 495 7.84 22.30 25.99
C SER A 495 7.07 21.05 25.53
N LEU A 496 6.75 20.98 24.23
CA LEU A 496 6.05 19.83 23.64
C LEU A 496 6.91 18.57 23.51
N SER A 497 8.19 18.63 23.91
CA SER A 497 9.10 17.48 23.85
C SER A 497 8.60 16.26 24.65
N VAL A 498 7.77 16.50 25.68
CA VAL A 498 7.14 15.50 26.53
C VAL A 498 6.03 14.71 25.80
N LEU A 499 5.56 15.19 24.65
CA LEU A 499 4.46 14.60 23.88
C LEU A 499 4.91 13.76 22.68
N LYS A 500 6.21 13.50 22.54
CA LYS A 500 6.73 12.67 21.46
C LYS A 500 6.23 11.22 21.63
N PRO A 501 5.61 10.63 20.58
CA PRO A 501 5.06 9.29 20.69
C PRO A 501 6.17 8.25 20.74
N THR A 502 5.88 7.13 21.40
CA THR A 502 6.77 5.96 21.40
C THR A 502 6.80 5.30 20.03
N PHE A 503 7.87 4.55 19.72
CA PHE A 503 7.99 3.89 18.43
C PHE A 503 6.84 2.93 18.12
N LEU A 504 6.32 2.23 19.14
CA LEU A 504 5.19 1.31 18.97
C LEU A 504 3.89 2.05 18.61
N GLU A 505 3.64 3.21 19.24
CA GLU A 505 2.50 4.07 18.89
C GLU A 505 2.60 4.56 17.45
N ILE A 506 3.81 4.94 17.01
CA ILE A 506 4.07 5.36 15.62
C ILE A 506 3.79 4.24 14.63
N ILE A 507 4.32 3.03 14.87
CA ILE A 507 4.04 1.88 14.00
C ILE A 507 2.54 1.60 13.96
N TRP A 508 1.88 1.56 15.12
CA TRP A 508 0.46 1.26 15.22
C TRP A 508 -0.39 2.29 14.47
N GLU A 509 -0.14 3.57 14.70
CA GLU A 509 -0.78 4.67 13.99
C GLU A 509 -0.55 4.55 12.48
N SER A 510 0.69 4.35 12.04
CA SER A 510 1.04 4.18 10.63
C SER A 510 0.23 3.07 9.98
N HIS A 511 0.09 1.91 10.62
CA HIS A 511 -0.67 0.78 10.05
C HIS A 511 -2.18 1.09 9.97
N ILE A 512 -2.73 1.78 10.97
CA ILE A 512 -4.12 2.25 10.92
C ILE A 512 -4.32 3.19 9.73
N VAL A 513 -3.43 4.17 9.54
CA VAL A 513 -3.53 5.13 8.44
C VAL A 513 -3.37 4.41 7.09
N MET A 514 -2.45 3.45 6.97
CA MET A 514 -2.27 2.65 5.74
C MET A 514 -3.49 1.80 5.40
N ILE A 515 -4.06 1.05 6.36
CA ILE A 515 -5.24 0.19 6.14
C ILE A 515 -6.45 1.04 5.75
N ARG A 516 -6.68 2.15 6.47
CA ARG A 516 -7.81 3.04 6.17
C ARG A 516 -7.61 3.78 4.84
N GLY A 517 -6.40 4.26 4.55
CA GLY A 517 -6.05 4.85 3.26
C GLY A 517 -6.31 3.88 2.10
N ASN A 518 -5.91 2.61 2.27
CA ASN A 518 -6.20 1.55 1.30
C ASN A 518 -7.70 1.31 1.10
N SER A 519 -8.50 1.36 2.18
CA SER A 519 -9.97 1.23 2.09
C SER A 519 -10.68 2.43 1.46
N GLY A 520 -10.02 3.60 1.45
CA GLY A 520 -10.53 4.84 0.86
C GLY A 520 -10.35 4.93 -0.66
N LEU A 521 -9.52 4.08 -1.26
CA LEU A 521 -9.26 4.03 -2.71
C LEU A 521 -10.40 3.32 -3.46
N LYS A 522 -11.58 3.96 -3.48
CA LYS A 522 -12.75 3.47 -4.22
C LYS A 522 -12.72 3.94 -5.68
N PRO A 523 -13.19 3.11 -6.63
CA PRO A 523 -13.26 3.50 -8.03
C PRO A 523 -14.19 4.70 -8.22
N LYS A 524 -13.73 5.67 -9.02
CA LYS A 524 -14.56 6.78 -9.50
C LYS A 524 -15.17 6.38 -10.85
N ASP A 525 -16.38 6.85 -11.12
CA ASP A 525 -17.20 6.43 -12.27
C ASP A 525 -16.57 6.75 -13.66
N ASN A 526 -15.49 7.54 -13.72
CA ASN A 526 -14.84 7.97 -14.97
C ASN A 526 -13.36 7.53 -15.10
N GLU A 527 -12.81 6.73 -14.18
CA GLU A 527 -11.42 6.29 -14.26
C GLU A 527 -11.32 4.89 -14.89
N MET A 528 -10.42 4.71 -15.87
CA MET A 528 -10.13 3.39 -16.44
C MET A 528 -9.50 2.47 -15.39
N HIS A 529 -10.23 1.44 -14.98
CA HIS A 529 -9.79 0.41 -14.05
C HIS A 529 -10.10 -0.98 -14.62
N SER A 530 -9.31 -1.97 -14.24
CA SER A 530 -9.47 -3.35 -14.74
C SER A 530 -10.15 -4.23 -13.69
N LYS A 531 -10.99 -5.17 -14.13
CA LYS A 531 -11.66 -6.14 -13.26
C LYS A 531 -10.85 -7.44 -13.17
N PRO A 532 -10.91 -8.20 -12.07
CA PRO A 532 -10.14 -9.44 -11.90
C PRO A 532 -10.28 -10.43 -13.07
N TRP A 533 -11.49 -10.60 -13.60
CA TRP A 533 -11.73 -11.50 -14.73
C TRP A 533 -11.12 -11.03 -16.05
N HIS A 534 -10.80 -9.74 -16.21
CA HIS A 534 -10.12 -9.22 -17.41
C HIS A 534 -8.70 -9.80 -17.54
N TRP A 535 -8.06 -10.14 -16.41
CA TRP A 535 -6.62 -10.38 -16.39
C TRP A 535 -6.23 -11.69 -17.08
N PRO A 536 -6.74 -12.87 -16.71
CA PRO A 536 -6.23 -14.14 -17.25
C PRO A 536 -6.38 -14.28 -18.77
N ILE A 537 -7.37 -13.60 -19.35
CA ILE A 537 -7.65 -13.64 -20.80
C ILE A 537 -6.97 -12.51 -21.57
N ASN A 538 -6.23 -11.60 -20.91
CA ASN A 538 -5.68 -10.38 -21.49
C ASN A 538 -6.73 -9.43 -22.07
N TYR A 539 -7.93 -9.34 -21.49
CA TYR A 539 -9.02 -8.55 -22.08
C TYR A 539 -8.64 -7.09 -22.28
N GLN A 540 -8.06 -6.45 -21.28
CA GLN A 540 -7.66 -5.04 -21.34
C GLN A 540 -6.28 -4.89 -20.72
N GLY A 541 -5.37 -4.25 -21.46
CA GLY A 541 -4.03 -3.90 -20.99
C GLY A 541 -4.02 -2.55 -20.27
N LEU A 542 -2.83 -2.04 -19.99
CA LEU A 542 -2.64 -0.76 -19.30
C LEU A 542 -1.67 0.12 -20.08
N ARG A 543 -2.08 1.35 -20.38
CA ARG A 543 -1.22 2.34 -21.04
C ARG A 543 -0.18 2.86 -20.05
N PHE A 544 1.10 2.73 -20.40
CA PHE A 544 2.23 3.16 -19.56
C PHE A 544 2.70 4.57 -19.92
N SER A 545 2.69 4.93 -21.19
CA SER A 545 3.06 6.27 -21.65
C SER A 545 2.60 6.54 -23.08
N GLY A 546 2.46 7.83 -23.40
CA GLY A 546 2.17 8.39 -24.72
C GLY A 546 0.68 8.27 -25.11
N VAL A 547 0.07 9.41 -25.44
CA VAL A 547 -1.34 9.47 -25.89
C VAL A 547 -1.44 9.80 -27.37
N ASN A 548 -0.46 10.54 -27.90
CA ASN A 548 -0.46 11.02 -29.29
C ASN A 548 0.31 10.08 -30.23
N GLU A 549 -0.02 10.14 -31.52
CA GLU A 549 0.59 9.31 -32.59
C GLU A 549 2.09 9.58 -32.82
N THR A 550 2.55 10.77 -32.42
CA THR A 550 3.93 11.23 -32.60
C THR A 550 4.84 10.87 -31.41
N GLU A 551 4.26 10.48 -30.29
CA GLU A 551 4.99 10.18 -29.06
C GLU A 551 5.41 8.71 -29.00
N TYR A 552 6.49 8.44 -28.28
CA TYR A 552 6.92 7.07 -28.01
C TYR A 552 5.99 6.46 -26.95
N ARG A 553 5.32 5.36 -27.30
CA ARG A 553 4.29 4.71 -26.47
C ARG A 553 4.79 3.41 -25.86
N VAL A 554 4.35 3.14 -24.64
CA VAL A 554 4.58 1.86 -23.95
C VAL A 554 3.24 1.35 -23.47
N TYR A 555 2.95 0.06 -23.71
CA TYR A 555 1.68 -0.55 -23.36
C TYR A 555 1.90 -1.87 -22.64
N LEU A 556 1.42 -1.95 -21.40
CA LEU A 556 1.48 -3.16 -20.61
C LEU A 556 0.40 -4.13 -21.07
N LEU A 557 0.83 -5.13 -21.82
CA LEU A 557 0.07 -6.32 -22.16
C LEU A 557 1.00 -7.53 -22.04
N GLY A 558 0.53 -8.55 -21.33
CA GLY A 558 1.17 -9.86 -21.34
C GLY A 558 1.17 -10.47 -22.75
N ASN A 559 2.13 -11.34 -23.04
CA ASN A 559 2.20 -11.99 -24.35
C ASN A 559 0.96 -12.89 -24.52
N PRO A 560 0.03 -12.58 -25.46
CA PRO A 560 -1.28 -13.24 -25.50
C PRO A 560 -1.18 -14.76 -25.68
N VAL A 561 -0.20 -15.22 -26.48
CA VAL A 561 0.04 -16.65 -26.71
C VAL A 561 0.45 -17.34 -25.41
N ILE A 562 1.34 -16.72 -24.63
CA ILE A 562 1.81 -17.26 -23.34
C ILE A 562 0.66 -17.27 -22.31
N TRP A 563 -0.13 -16.21 -22.26
CA TRP A 563 -1.22 -16.08 -21.28
C TRP A 563 -2.37 -17.06 -21.57
N TRP A 564 -2.76 -17.20 -22.83
CA TRP A 564 -3.79 -18.18 -23.21
C TRP A 564 -3.29 -19.61 -23.08
N LEU A 565 -2.02 -19.86 -23.36
CA LEU A 565 -1.39 -21.15 -23.08
C LEU A 565 -1.42 -21.48 -21.58
N ASN A 566 -1.06 -20.51 -20.74
CA ASN A 566 -1.13 -20.66 -19.29
C ASN A 566 -2.55 -20.93 -18.79
N LEU A 567 -3.54 -20.25 -19.35
CA LEU A 567 -4.95 -20.46 -19.02
C LEU A 567 -5.44 -21.86 -19.45
N LEU A 568 -5.08 -22.30 -20.65
CA LEU A 568 -5.40 -23.64 -21.14
C LEU A 568 -4.75 -24.71 -20.27
N SER A 569 -3.47 -24.53 -19.96
CA SER A 569 -2.70 -25.42 -19.08
C SER A 569 -3.30 -25.50 -17.67
N LEU A 570 -3.74 -24.37 -17.11
CA LEU A 570 -4.45 -24.32 -15.83
C LEU A 570 -5.75 -25.12 -15.87
N ALA A 571 -6.57 -24.95 -16.92
CA ALA A 571 -7.82 -25.70 -17.10
C ALA A 571 -7.55 -27.21 -17.25
N LEU A 572 -6.54 -27.59 -18.03
CA LEU A 572 -6.10 -28.97 -18.18
C LEU A 572 -5.60 -29.54 -16.86
N PHE A 573 -4.83 -28.79 -16.07
CA PHE A 573 -4.35 -29.24 -14.76
C PHE A 573 -5.49 -29.50 -13.79
N VAL A 574 -6.50 -28.63 -13.75
CA VAL A 574 -7.70 -28.82 -12.91
C VAL A 574 -8.46 -30.08 -13.35
N LEU A 575 -8.62 -30.30 -14.65
CA LEU A 575 -9.23 -31.53 -15.17
C LEU A 575 -8.39 -32.78 -14.83
N MET A 576 -7.08 -32.67 -14.91
CA MET A 576 -6.20 -33.79 -14.55
C MET A 576 -6.24 -34.09 -13.05
N LEU A 577 -6.39 -33.08 -12.19
CA LEU A 577 -6.55 -33.24 -10.74
C LEU A 577 -7.84 -33.99 -10.36
N THR A 578 -8.92 -33.83 -11.12
CA THR A 578 -10.17 -34.57 -10.86
C THR A 578 -10.05 -36.04 -11.25
N VAL A 579 -9.18 -36.37 -12.20
CA VAL A 579 -8.97 -37.73 -12.72
C VAL A 579 -7.80 -38.45 -12.02
N ALA A 580 -6.77 -37.74 -11.55
CA ALA A 580 -5.57 -38.29 -10.95
C ALA A 580 -4.95 -37.38 -9.87
N SER A 581 -4.27 -37.98 -8.89
CA SER A 581 -3.46 -37.24 -7.92
C SER A 581 -2.11 -36.89 -8.53
N LEU A 582 -1.98 -35.66 -9.05
CA LEU A 582 -0.74 -35.15 -9.66
C LEU A 582 0.02 -34.21 -8.73
N GLY A 583 1.35 -34.22 -8.86
CA GLY A 583 2.22 -33.17 -8.34
C GLY A 583 1.91 -31.83 -8.99
N GLY A 584 1.95 -30.73 -8.22
CA GLY A 584 1.66 -29.37 -8.72
C GLY A 584 0.59 -28.60 -7.93
N GLY A 585 -0.12 -29.25 -7.01
CA GLY A 585 -1.18 -28.61 -6.20
C GLY A 585 -0.72 -27.37 -5.40
N MET A 586 0.57 -27.29 -5.04
CA MET A 586 1.15 -26.12 -4.38
C MET A 586 1.21 -24.89 -5.30
N LEU A 587 1.51 -25.07 -6.59
CA LEU A 587 1.55 -23.98 -7.57
C LEU A 587 0.13 -23.49 -7.87
N LEU A 588 -0.84 -24.41 -7.98
CA LEU A 588 -2.26 -24.06 -8.10
C LEU A 588 -2.76 -23.29 -6.87
N LEU A 589 -2.40 -23.74 -5.66
CA LEU A 589 -2.73 -23.02 -4.42
C LEU A 589 -2.09 -21.62 -4.42
N GLY A 590 -0.84 -21.50 -4.85
CA GLY A 590 -0.17 -20.21 -5.02
C GLY A 590 -0.93 -19.28 -5.96
N TRP A 591 -1.38 -19.78 -7.12
CA TRP A 591 -2.20 -19.03 -8.07
C TRP A 591 -3.54 -18.60 -7.44
N LEU A 592 -4.27 -19.52 -6.79
CA LEU A 592 -5.55 -19.23 -6.16
C LEU A 592 -5.43 -18.14 -5.08
N LEU A 593 -4.42 -18.23 -4.21
CA LEU A 593 -4.20 -17.26 -3.14
C LEU A 593 -3.81 -15.88 -3.67
N HIS A 594 -3.14 -15.80 -4.82
CA HIS A 594 -2.75 -14.52 -5.44
C HIS A 594 -3.79 -14.00 -6.44
N TYR A 595 -4.91 -14.71 -6.66
CA TYR A 595 -5.94 -14.30 -7.61
C TYR A 595 -7.31 -14.09 -6.96
N LEU A 596 -7.81 -15.07 -6.20
CA LEU A 596 -9.16 -15.03 -5.63
C LEU A 596 -9.43 -13.84 -4.70
N PRO A 597 -8.50 -13.41 -3.82
CA PRO A 597 -8.78 -12.29 -2.92
C PRO A 597 -9.18 -11.00 -3.65
N PHE A 598 -8.71 -10.79 -4.89
CA PHE A 598 -9.04 -9.60 -5.67
C PHE A 598 -10.53 -9.52 -6.09
N TYR A 599 -11.28 -10.62 -6.07
CA TYR A 599 -12.73 -10.60 -6.29
C TYR A 599 -13.51 -10.03 -5.11
N ILE A 600 -12.94 -10.08 -3.91
CA ILE A 600 -13.58 -9.64 -2.65
C ILE A 600 -13.15 -8.21 -2.30
N MET A 601 -12.09 -7.70 -2.93
CA MET A 601 -11.56 -6.35 -2.66
C MET A 601 -12.39 -5.26 -3.36
N GLY A 602 -13.13 -4.47 -2.58
CA GLY A 602 -13.91 -3.31 -3.06
C GLY A 602 -13.09 -2.03 -3.33
N ARG A 603 -11.85 -2.16 -3.81
CA ARG A 603 -10.94 -1.03 -4.11
C ARG A 603 -10.59 -0.96 -5.60
N ILE A 604 -9.90 0.09 -6.04
CA ILE A 604 -9.38 0.19 -7.42
C ILE A 604 -8.35 -0.91 -7.69
N LEU A 605 -8.49 -1.58 -8.84
CA LEU A 605 -7.61 -2.65 -9.28
C LEU A 605 -7.12 -2.41 -10.72
N TYR A 606 -5.88 -2.82 -10.96
CA TYR A 606 -5.18 -2.68 -12.23
C TYR A 606 -4.58 -4.00 -12.69
N TYR A 607 -4.33 -4.12 -13.99
CA TYR A 607 -3.83 -5.35 -14.64
C TYR A 607 -2.53 -5.88 -14.02
N HIS A 608 -1.64 -5.00 -13.53
CA HIS A 608 -0.39 -5.40 -12.88
C HIS A 608 -0.59 -6.27 -11.61
N HIS A 609 -1.76 -6.22 -10.96
CA HIS A 609 -2.04 -7.00 -9.75
C HIS A 609 -2.06 -8.52 -9.99
N TYR A 610 -2.31 -8.96 -11.23
CA TYR A 610 -2.35 -10.38 -11.58
C TYR A 610 -0.97 -11.02 -11.76
N PHE A 611 0.09 -10.22 -11.96
CA PHE A 611 1.41 -10.75 -12.31
C PHE A 611 1.99 -11.74 -11.29
N PRO A 612 1.86 -11.54 -9.96
CA PRO A 612 2.23 -12.57 -8.99
C PRO A 612 1.51 -13.91 -9.23
N ALA A 613 0.22 -13.91 -9.56
CA ALA A 613 -0.52 -15.12 -9.91
C ALA A 613 -0.04 -15.70 -11.25
N MET A 614 0.23 -14.86 -12.25
CA MET A 614 0.76 -15.28 -13.55
C MET A 614 2.09 -16.05 -13.42
N LEU A 615 2.98 -15.67 -12.49
CA LEU A 615 4.21 -16.42 -12.21
C LEU A 615 3.92 -17.88 -11.82
N PHE A 616 2.95 -18.10 -10.92
CA PHE A 616 2.52 -19.45 -10.53
C PHE A 616 1.89 -20.22 -11.70
N SER A 617 1.12 -19.53 -12.54
CA SER A 617 0.50 -20.12 -13.73
C SER A 617 1.55 -20.58 -14.76
N SER A 618 2.57 -19.76 -15.03
CA SER A 618 3.70 -20.10 -15.91
C SER A 618 4.52 -21.27 -15.38
N MET A 619 4.77 -21.33 -14.06
CA MET A 619 5.45 -22.47 -13.44
C MET A 619 4.61 -23.75 -13.53
N LEU A 620 3.29 -23.65 -13.31
CA LEU A 620 2.38 -24.78 -13.45
C LEU A 620 2.38 -25.32 -14.88
N THR A 621 2.38 -24.43 -15.88
CA THR A 621 2.49 -24.80 -17.29
C THR A 621 3.79 -25.51 -17.63
N GLY A 622 4.91 -25.11 -17.02
CA GLY A 622 6.15 -25.88 -17.14
C GLY A 622 5.99 -27.31 -16.62
N THR A 623 5.30 -27.51 -15.49
CA THR A 623 5.11 -28.85 -14.90
C THR A 623 4.14 -29.75 -15.68
N THR A 624 3.16 -29.18 -16.39
CA THR A 624 2.18 -29.93 -17.17
C THR A 624 2.63 -30.20 -18.61
N ALA A 625 3.46 -29.31 -19.18
CA ALA A 625 3.92 -29.43 -20.54
C ALA A 625 5.12 -30.37 -20.67
N ASN A 626 5.00 -31.37 -21.55
CA ASN A 626 6.05 -32.38 -21.78
C ASN A 626 6.89 -32.13 -23.06
N GLN A 627 6.50 -31.17 -23.92
CA GLN A 627 7.13 -30.92 -25.23
C GLN A 627 7.82 -29.55 -25.31
N ILE A 628 9.09 -29.47 -24.87
CA ILE A 628 9.89 -28.23 -24.82
C ILE A 628 9.89 -27.47 -26.15
N THR A 629 10.21 -28.17 -27.25
CA THR A 629 10.60 -27.53 -28.51
C THR A 629 9.49 -26.71 -29.13
N LYS A 630 8.24 -27.18 -29.05
CA LYS A 630 7.09 -26.47 -29.64
C LYS A 630 6.71 -25.22 -28.83
N PHE A 631 6.72 -25.32 -27.50
CA PHE A 631 6.33 -24.22 -26.64
C PHE A 631 7.37 -23.09 -26.65
N SER A 632 8.66 -23.41 -26.59
CA SER A 632 9.71 -22.38 -26.60
C SER A 632 9.80 -21.66 -27.94
N ILE A 633 9.63 -22.36 -29.08
CA ILE A 633 9.61 -21.71 -30.41
C ILE A 633 8.40 -20.78 -30.53
N SER A 634 7.21 -21.24 -30.12
CA SER A 634 5.99 -20.42 -30.16
C SER A 634 6.12 -19.17 -29.28
N ALA A 635 6.68 -19.30 -28.07
CA ALA A 635 6.93 -18.17 -27.16
C ALA A 635 7.97 -17.18 -27.72
N CYS A 636 9.05 -17.65 -28.34
CA CYS A 636 10.03 -16.79 -29.00
C CYS A 636 9.41 -16.02 -30.17
N PHE A 637 8.62 -16.71 -31.01
CA PHE A 637 7.99 -16.09 -32.17
C PHE A 637 6.93 -15.06 -31.75
N SER A 638 6.09 -15.39 -30.78
CA SER A 638 5.10 -14.43 -30.26
C SER A 638 5.78 -13.25 -29.57
N PHE A 639 6.89 -13.47 -28.86
CA PHE A 639 7.69 -12.39 -28.30
C PHE A 639 8.23 -11.46 -29.39
N TYR A 640 8.76 -12.00 -30.50
CA TYR A 640 9.22 -11.15 -31.61
C TYR A 640 8.11 -10.23 -32.13
N LEU A 641 6.88 -10.72 -32.24
CA LEU A 641 5.74 -9.92 -32.67
C LEU A 641 5.34 -8.84 -31.65
N PHE A 642 5.24 -9.21 -30.38
CA PHE A 642 4.72 -8.33 -29.33
C PHE A 642 5.79 -7.53 -28.57
N HIS A 643 7.09 -7.73 -28.81
CA HIS A 643 8.16 -7.03 -28.09
C HIS A 643 8.04 -5.49 -28.12
N PRO A 644 7.53 -4.83 -29.19
CA PRO A 644 7.47 -3.38 -29.18
C PRO A 644 6.48 -2.85 -28.13
N LEU A 645 5.52 -3.67 -27.64
CA LEU A 645 4.66 -3.26 -26.53
C LEU A 645 5.48 -2.93 -25.26
N SER A 646 6.58 -3.66 -25.03
CA SER A 646 7.49 -3.48 -23.89
C SER A 646 8.61 -2.49 -24.18
N TYR A 647 9.31 -2.66 -25.31
CA TYR A 647 10.45 -1.81 -25.71
C TYR A 647 10.04 -0.57 -26.49
N GLY A 648 8.75 -0.25 -26.47
CA GLY A 648 8.09 0.91 -27.03
C GLY A 648 7.85 0.92 -28.54
N MET A 649 6.87 1.74 -28.91
CA MET A 649 6.33 1.89 -30.26
C MET A 649 6.29 3.37 -30.69
N ARG A 650 6.32 3.61 -32.00
CA ARG A 650 6.09 4.93 -32.62
C ARG A 650 5.18 4.78 -33.83
N GLY A 651 4.34 5.77 -34.10
CA GLY A 651 3.44 5.77 -35.27
C GLY A 651 1.96 5.66 -34.90
N PRO A 652 1.09 5.45 -35.89
CA PRO A 652 -0.36 5.46 -35.67
C PRO A 652 -0.79 4.32 -34.74
N LEU A 653 -1.92 4.52 -34.05
CA LEU A 653 -2.50 3.52 -33.14
C LEU A 653 -2.86 2.24 -33.90
N ALA A 654 -2.92 1.09 -33.22
CA ALA A 654 -3.30 -0.18 -33.83
C ALA A 654 -4.76 -0.22 -34.35
N HIS A 655 -5.55 0.82 -34.09
CA HIS A 655 -6.85 1.02 -34.72
C HIS A 655 -6.75 1.46 -36.19
N ASP A 656 -5.67 2.14 -36.55
CA ASP A 656 -5.41 2.59 -37.91
C ASP A 656 -4.90 1.40 -38.75
N PRO A 657 -5.57 1.03 -39.87
CA PRO A 657 -5.09 0.00 -40.78
C PRO A 657 -3.68 0.24 -41.34
N ALA A 658 -3.20 1.50 -41.36
CA ALA A 658 -1.85 1.85 -41.77
C ALA A 658 -0.79 1.57 -40.69
N SER A 659 -1.20 1.24 -39.45
CA SER A 659 -0.28 0.90 -38.37
C SER A 659 0.34 -0.47 -38.57
N PHE A 660 1.66 -0.57 -38.38
CA PHE A 660 2.37 -1.85 -38.34
C PHE A 660 1.87 -2.79 -37.22
N MET A 661 1.14 -2.23 -36.25
CA MET A 661 0.54 -2.97 -35.14
C MET A 661 -0.92 -3.36 -35.36
N ALA A 662 -1.55 -2.93 -36.45
CA ALA A 662 -2.95 -3.22 -36.72
C ALA A 662 -3.25 -4.73 -36.74
N GLY A 663 -2.36 -5.53 -37.36
CA GLY A 663 -2.49 -6.98 -37.43
C GLY A 663 -2.28 -7.71 -36.09
N LEU A 664 -1.75 -7.03 -35.07
CA LEU A 664 -1.53 -7.59 -33.73
C LEU A 664 -2.66 -7.27 -32.74
N ARG A 665 -3.63 -6.44 -33.16
CA ARG A 665 -4.82 -6.13 -32.36
C ARG A 665 -5.85 -7.26 -32.47
N TRP A 666 -5.64 -8.32 -31.70
CA TRP A 666 -6.52 -9.51 -31.72
C TRP A 666 -7.82 -9.30 -30.94
N MET A 667 -7.87 -8.33 -30.02
CA MET A 667 -9.08 -7.93 -29.30
C MET A 667 -9.35 -6.45 -29.47
N GLU A 668 -10.63 -6.08 -29.63
CA GLU A 668 -11.03 -4.69 -29.82
C GLU A 668 -10.69 -3.78 -28.64
N SER A 669 -10.67 -4.36 -27.44
CA SER A 669 -10.31 -3.69 -26.17
C SER A 669 -8.81 -3.39 -26.04
N TRP A 670 -7.96 -3.82 -26.98
CA TRP A 670 -6.54 -3.48 -26.99
C TRP A 670 -6.31 -2.15 -27.69
N GLU A 671 -5.84 -1.17 -26.94
CA GLU A 671 -5.72 0.21 -27.41
C GLU A 671 -4.27 0.74 -27.36
N PHE A 672 -3.36 0.08 -28.10
CA PHE A 672 -1.92 0.38 -28.17
C PHE A 672 -1.46 1.04 -29.49
#